data_AF-A0A366ECK0-F1
#
_entry.id   AF-A0A366ECK0-F1
#
_cell.length_a   1.000
_cell.length_b   1.000
_cell.length_c   1.000
_cell.angle_alpha   90.00
_cell.angle_beta   90.00
_cell.angle_gamma   90.00
#
_symmetry.space_group_name_H-M   'P 1'
#
loop_
_entity.id
_entity.type
_entity.pdbx_description
1 polymer ?
#
loop_
_entity_poly.entity_id
_entity_poly.type
_entity_poly.pdbx_seq_one_letter_code
_entity_poly.pdbx_strand_id
1 'polypeptide(L)'
;MTDVGRNDPCPCGSGKKYKKCCGGGNVAQLDHLILEDLERVFANVLDFAYERFEWKLEQEKQKVTRQLSSFNYETPGGDFLFYTWFLVAFKGKDHSTILERFINERLNTIPRTRVRDVVSRWDSFAFVVGEVKENDGGRMLVEDFMSSERFEFKGVDLSFAIGETVFTAAMPYENGQFVAFSTFFNFDPDITKLAKKIVGDLYEDSSRDLQGFYRENFLRLIDSVFEKMHDEEDLSVDSFTWRNDLEENAGRKLYSFVMDNNHQEEWAYLITKYLNDYFQTASTRIRNPRIYAAALYYMCSEVLPVLQFTQKELGTFFDVSAASISNRSYTIDEAIGEKMAYDFSMLRQGVGPSLSFRYGNDPAPTEKTMWEIMVVTEKSEDVDLDQVIRQTREGGIRLPELTHKEKAQQLIYEGFDAQPPERYTLCEKALKVDPDCADAYNLLAEKEKKMETKLQLLEKGMGLAKEEIRDCFHDGTPFWKYVRTRPYMRLTFNLALAMKDASRYDEAIHYMKQLMKLNAEDNQGVRYELIPLLIATGKKREVEDLLNRYKEDYAYAYYIEFFMGIYFEKGNVKEKADGAVDENPFAMAYMTGVWPLPDELPRTYAPGSEEEGMVIAKQTDVLWKEQDLFLTIIEKEGSLRK
;
A
#
# COMPACT_ATOMS: atom_id res chain seq x y z
N MET A 1 14.64 46.10 12.71
CA MET A 1 15.51 44.92 12.84
C MET A 1 16.30 45.09 14.12
N THR A 2 16.10 44.23 15.11
CA THR A 2 16.92 44.20 16.33
C THR A 2 18.33 43.77 15.98
N ASP A 3 19.31 44.58 16.35
CA ASP A 3 20.73 44.38 16.02
C ASP A 3 21.28 43.19 16.82
N VAL A 4 21.44 42.03 16.18
CA VAL A 4 21.95 40.80 16.83
C VAL A 4 23.44 40.95 17.09
N GLY A 5 23.85 40.81 18.35
CA GLY A 5 25.24 40.96 18.76
C GLY A 5 26.14 39.89 18.14
N ARG A 6 27.34 40.31 17.70
CA ARG A 6 28.30 39.46 16.98
C ARG A 6 28.67 38.13 17.70
N ASN A 7 28.48 38.07 19.03
CA ASN A 7 28.77 36.91 19.87
C ASN A 7 27.52 36.18 20.38
N ASP A 8 26.31 36.65 20.06
CA ASP A 8 25.06 36.08 20.54
C ASP A 8 24.78 34.73 19.87
N PRO A 9 23.94 33.87 20.47
CA PRO A 9 23.45 32.66 19.83
C PRO A 9 22.85 33.00 18.46
N CYS A 10 23.28 32.28 17.44
CA CYS A 10 22.87 32.57 16.08
C CYS A 10 21.35 32.33 15.91
N PRO A 11 20.58 33.29 15.38
CA PRO A 11 19.12 33.19 15.28
C PRO A 11 18.65 32.07 14.32
N CYS A 12 19.55 31.47 13.54
CA CYS A 12 19.24 30.30 12.70
C CYS A 12 19.08 28.97 13.47
N GLY A 13 19.26 28.98 14.81
CA GLY A 13 19.07 27.80 15.65
C GLY A 13 20.25 26.81 15.67
N SER A 14 21.41 27.17 15.11
CA SER A 14 22.59 26.30 15.05
C SER A 14 23.30 26.07 16.38
N GLY A 15 22.92 26.76 17.45
CA GLY A 15 23.59 26.75 18.75
C GLY A 15 24.99 27.42 18.77
N LYS A 16 25.51 27.88 17.62
CA LYS A 16 26.81 28.56 17.50
C LYS A 16 26.67 30.08 17.67
N LYS A 17 27.77 30.77 18.00
CA LYS A 17 27.82 32.25 18.03
C LYS A 17 27.61 32.83 16.63
N TYR A 18 26.87 33.95 16.49
CA TYR A 18 26.53 34.58 15.21
C TYR A 18 27.73 34.74 14.26
N LYS A 19 28.88 35.26 14.75
CA LYS A 19 30.12 35.39 13.96
C LYS A 19 30.74 34.09 13.44
N LYS A 20 30.40 32.94 14.02
CA LYS A 20 30.89 31.62 13.62
C LYS A 20 29.83 30.82 12.86
N CYS A 21 28.73 31.47 12.48
CA CYS A 21 27.62 30.90 11.73
C CYS A 21 27.19 31.91 10.65
N CYS A 22 25.98 32.47 10.71
CA CYS A 22 25.45 33.38 9.69
C CYS A 22 26.29 34.66 9.48
N GLY A 23 27.04 35.13 10.48
CA GLY A 23 27.93 36.29 10.38
C GLY A 23 29.38 35.98 9.99
N GLY A 24 29.68 34.72 9.62
CA GLY A 24 31.04 34.22 9.41
C GLY A 24 31.48 34.00 7.94
N GLY A 25 30.64 34.34 6.95
CA GLY A 25 30.95 34.15 5.52
C GLY A 25 30.68 32.75 4.96
N ASN A 26 30.29 31.77 5.79
CA ASN A 26 29.94 30.39 5.38
C ASN A 26 28.46 30.22 4.98
N VAL A 27 27.86 31.22 4.33
CA VAL A 27 26.43 31.20 3.96
C VAL A 27 26.13 30.05 2.99
N ALA A 28 27.03 29.79 2.03
CA ALA A 28 26.89 28.70 1.07
C ALA A 28 26.89 27.29 1.71
N GLN A 29 27.73 27.04 2.72
CA GLN A 29 27.72 25.78 3.46
C GLN A 29 26.45 25.60 4.31
N LEU A 30 25.89 26.70 4.82
CA LEU A 30 24.67 26.64 5.61
C LEU A 30 23.44 26.35 4.75
N ASP A 31 23.39 26.92 3.54
CA ASP A 31 22.31 26.67 2.58
C ASP A 31 22.33 25.21 2.09
N HIS A 32 23.49 24.64 1.78
CA HIS A 32 23.61 23.22 1.44
C HIS A 32 23.06 22.30 2.54
N LEU A 33 23.42 22.60 3.80
CA LEU A 33 22.90 21.85 4.96
C LEU A 33 21.40 22.01 5.19
N ILE A 34 20.77 23.08 4.68
CA ILE A 34 19.32 23.25 4.75
C ILE A 34 18.67 22.40 3.67
N LEU A 35 19.22 22.39 2.45
CA LEU A 35 18.72 21.55 1.35
C LEU A 35 18.76 20.06 1.72
N GLU A 36 19.89 19.57 2.26
CA GLU A 36 19.98 18.19 2.78
C GLU A 36 18.96 17.90 3.89
N ASP A 37 18.72 18.85 4.79
CA ASP A 37 17.71 18.67 5.84
C ASP A 37 16.28 18.67 5.26
N LEU A 38 16.01 19.38 4.16
CA LEU A 38 14.71 19.36 3.47
C LEU A 38 14.48 18.03 2.73
N GLU A 39 15.50 17.45 2.11
CA GLU A 39 15.43 16.10 1.52
C GLU A 39 15.09 15.04 2.59
N ARG A 40 15.70 15.15 3.78
CA ARG A 40 15.33 14.29 4.92
C ARG A 40 13.91 14.51 5.39
N VAL A 41 13.40 15.75 5.34
CA VAL A 41 12.00 16.02 5.65
C VAL A 41 11.08 15.33 4.64
N PHE A 42 11.41 15.39 3.33
CA PHE A 42 10.65 14.65 2.32
C PHE A 42 10.60 13.15 2.63
N ALA A 43 11.75 12.53 2.94
CA ALA A 43 11.80 11.12 3.34
C ALA A 43 10.91 10.85 4.56
N ASN A 44 10.93 11.72 5.58
CA ASN A 44 10.06 11.58 6.75
C ASN A 44 8.56 11.75 6.42
N VAL A 45 8.20 12.57 5.43
CA VAL A 45 6.81 12.71 4.97
C VAL A 45 6.37 11.43 4.27
N LEU A 46 7.24 10.84 3.46
CA LEU A 46 6.98 9.56 2.81
C LEU A 46 6.87 8.43 3.84
N ASP A 47 7.78 8.36 4.81
CA ASP A 47 7.70 7.39 5.92
C ASP A 47 6.40 7.56 6.71
N PHE A 48 6.00 8.79 7.01
CA PHE A 48 4.71 9.07 7.64
C PHE A 48 3.53 8.59 6.78
N ALA A 49 3.63 8.72 5.47
CA ALA A 49 2.61 8.24 4.54
C ALA A 49 2.53 6.71 4.54
N TYR A 50 3.65 6.01 4.55
CA TYR A 50 3.65 4.54 4.71
C TYR A 50 3.13 4.12 6.09
N GLU A 51 3.61 4.74 7.17
CA GLU A 51 3.18 4.42 8.55
C GLU A 51 1.65 4.51 8.75
N ARG A 52 0.98 5.43 8.05
CA ARG A 52 -0.43 5.77 8.31
C ARG A 52 -1.37 5.46 7.15
N PHE A 53 -0.86 5.45 5.94
CA PHE A 53 -1.62 5.42 4.70
C PHE A 53 -1.06 4.42 3.68
N GLU A 54 -0.18 3.48 4.07
CA GLU A 54 0.39 2.46 3.17
C GLU A 54 -0.67 1.79 2.28
N TRP A 55 -1.79 1.37 2.88
CA TRP A 55 -2.87 0.74 2.13
C TRP A 55 -3.51 1.69 1.10
N LYS A 56 -3.70 2.97 1.47
CA LYS A 56 -4.33 3.96 0.60
C LYS A 56 -3.39 4.36 -0.52
N LEU A 57 -2.10 4.48 -0.20
CA LEU A 57 -1.02 4.66 -1.15
C LEU A 57 -1.04 3.54 -2.19
N GLU A 58 -1.09 2.28 -1.75
CA GLU A 58 -1.11 1.13 -2.65
C GLU A 58 -2.40 1.06 -3.48
N GLN A 59 -3.55 1.37 -2.87
CA GLN A 59 -4.81 1.45 -3.58
C GLN A 59 -4.80 2.51 -4.68
N GLU A 60 -4.36 3.73 -4.38
CA GLU A 60 -4.29 4.81 -5.35
C GLU A 60 -3.25 4.49 -6.44
N LYS A 61 -2.15 3.80 -6.10
CA LYS A 61 -1.21 3.28 -7.11
C LYS A 61 -1.92 2.36 -8.11
N GLN A 62 -2.70 1.40 -7.62
CA GLN A 62 -3.45 0.50 -8.48
C GLN A 62 -4.50 1.22 -9.32
N LYS A 63 -5.20 2.21 -8.75
CA LYS A 63 -6.17 3.02 -9.50
C LYS A 63 -5.51 3.75 -10.65
N VAL A 64 -4.41 4.44 -10.38
CA VAL A 64 -3.63 5.14 -11.40
C VAL A 64 -3.10 4.16 -12.46
N THR A 65 -2.60 2.98 -12.07
CA THR A 65 -2.16 1.93 -13.01
C THR A 65 -3.28 1.50 -13.97
N ARG A 66 -4.52 1.41 -13.47
CA ARG A 66 -5.67 1.00 -14.28
C ARG A 66 -6.18 2.13 -15.19
N GLN A 67 -6.02 3.38 -14.77
CA GLN A 67 -6.58 4.55 -15.45
C GLN A 67 -5.61 5.17 -16.45
N LEU A 68 -4.32 5.15 -16.15
CA LEU A 68 -3.26 5.77 -16.94
C LEU A 68 -2.45 4.67 -17.61
N SER A 69 -2.73 4.44 -18.89
CA SER A 69 -2.22 3.29 -19.63
C SER A 69 -0.73 3.40 -20.00
N SER A 70 -0.19 4.61 -20.07
CA SER A 70 1.21 4.89 -20.41
C SER A 70 2.06 5.24 -19.18
N PHE A 71 1.42 5.52 -18.05
CA PHE A 71 2.10 5.82 -16.78
C PHE A 71 2.69 4.54 -16.19
N ASN A 72 4.01 4.48 -16.13
CA ASN A 72 4.73 3.33 -15.61
C ASN A 72 5.56 3.68 -14.36
N TYR A 73 5.19 3.09 -13.22
CA TYR A 73 5.93 3.20 -11.95
C TYR A 73 7.37 2.70 -12.03
N GLU A 74 7.61 1.74 -12.92
CA GLU A 74 8.90 1.10 -13.15
C GLU A 74 9.86 1.97 -13.98
N THR A 75 9.38 3.09 -14.54
CA THR A 75 10.26 4.05 -15.21
C THR A 75 11.02 4.91 -14.20
N PRO A 76 12.29 5.28 -14.47
CA PRO A 76 13.03 6.19 -13.61
C PRO A 76 12.26 7.49 -13.39
N GLY A 77 11.84 7.75 -12.14
CA GLY A 77 11.03 8.93 -11.79
C GLY A 77 9.51 8.70 -11.69
N GLY A 78 8.98 7.61 -12.25
CA GLY A 78 7.53 7.30 -12.25
C GLY A 78 6.95 7.16 -10.85
N ASP A 79 7.60 6.38 -9.98
CA ASP A 79 7.22 6.26 -8.58
C ASP A 79 7.27 7.62 -7.82
N PHE A 80 8.28 8.44 -8.08
CA PHE A 80 8.42 9.75 -7.43
C PHE A 80 7.31 10.74 -7.83
N LEU A 81 6.86 10.68 -9.08
CA LEU A 81 5.73 11.47 -9.55
C LEU A 81 4.44 11.13 -8.80
N PHE A 82 4.16 9.83 -8.69
CA PHE A 82 3.02 9.34 -7.94
C PHE A 82 3.12 9.77 -6.48
N TYR A 83 4.26 9.57 -5.81
CA TYR A 83 4.41 9.98 -4.41
C TYR A 83 4.27 11.49 -4.25
N THR A 84 4.81 12.29 -5.16
CA THR A 84 4.64 13.75 -5.12
C THR A 84 3.16 14.11 -5.15
N TRP A 85 2.41 13.60 -6.12
CA TRP A 85 0.96 13.82 -6.20
C TRP A 85 0.22 13.28 -4.96
N PHE A 86 0.50 12.05 -4.53
CA PHE A 86 -0.16 11.43 -3.40
C PHE A 86 0.08 12.18 -2.08
N LEU A 87 1.27 12.73 -1.88
CA LEU A 87 1.59 13.43 -0.64
C LEU A 87 0.98 14.84 -0.59
N VAL A 88 0.92 15.56 -1.72
CA VAL A 88 0.58 16.99 -1.74
C VAL A 88 -0.80 17.30 -2.35
N ALA A 89 -1.38 16.39 -3.13
CA ALA A 89 -2.64 16.58 -3.84
C ALA A 89 -3.76 15.68 -3.34
N PHE A 90 -3.48 14.41 -3.03
CA PHE A 90 -4.49 13.47 -2.51
C PHE A 90 -5.02 13.97 -1.16
N LYS A 91 -6.36 14.03 -1.05
CA LYS A 91 -7.07 14.49 0.15
C LYS A 91 -7.79 13.33 0.81
N GLY A 92 -7.58 13.17 2.12
CA GLY A 92 -8.34 12.21 2.92
C GLY A 92 -9.74 12.71 3.28
N LYS A 93 -10.47 11.93 4.09
CA LYS A 93 -11.87 12.20 4.54
C LYS A 93 -12.12 13.58 5.12
N ASP A 94 -11.14 14.17 5.80
CA ASP A 94 -11.25 15.50 6.41
C ASP A 94 -10.85 16.64 5.45
N HIS A 95 -10.73 16.33 4.16
CA HIS A 95 -10.28 17.23 3.09
C HIS A 95 -8.86 17.78 3.25
N SER A 96 -8.04 17.21 4.14
CA SER A 96 -6.62 17.52 4.28
C SER A 96 -5.73 16.59 3.47
N THR A 97 -4.60 17.12 2.99
CA THR A 97 -3.56 16.35 2.31
C THR A 97 -2.65 15.63 3.31
N ILE A 98 -1.92 14.61 2.86
CA ILE A 98 -0.96 13.89 3.73
C ILE A 98 0.14 14.83 4.22
N LEU A 99 0.60 15.74 3.36
CA LEU A 99 1.55 16.78 3.73
C LEU A 99 1.01 17.72 4.82
N GLU A 100 -0.24 18.18 4.69
CA GLU A 100 -0.87 19.02 5.73
C GLU A 100 -0.96 18.29 7.08
N ARG A 101 -1.30 16.99 7.07
CA ARG A 101 -1.31 16.16 8.29
C ARG A 101 0.08 16.03 8.90
N PHE A 102 1.10 15.78 8.07
CA PHE A 102 2.47 15.72 8.53
C PHE A 102 2.90 17.04 9.18
N ILE A 103 2.58 18.20 8.56
CA ILE A 103 2.88 19.51 9.12
C ILE A 103 2.17 19.69 10.47
N ASN A 104 0.90 19.30 10.57
CA ASN A 104 0.14 19.43 11.82
C ASN A 104 0.68 18.53 12.95
N GLU A 105 1.14 17.31 12.64
CA GLU A 105 1.50 16.30 13.65
C GLU A 105 3.00 16.22 13.95
N ARG A 106 3.84 16.41 12.93
CA ARG A 106 5.27 16.09 12.97
C ARG A 106 6.18 17.31 12.74
N LEU A 107 5.67 18.51 12.46
CA LEU A 107 6.52 19.71 12.26
C LEU A 107 7.49 19.97 13.43
N ASN A 108 7.08 19.68 14.67
CA ASN A 108 7.92 19.86 15.86
C ASN A 108 9.04 18.82 16.00
N THR A 109 9.00 17.70 15.26
CA THR A 109 10.09 16.70 15.28
C THR A 109 11.30 17.15 14.46
N ILE A 110 11.13 18.14 13.57
CA ILE A 110 12.22 18.71 12.76
C ILE A 110 13.19 19.46 13.68
N PRO A 111 14.47 19.05 13.80
CA PRO A 111 15.38 19.65 14.79
C PRO A 111 15.74 21.11 14.50
N ARG A 112 15.99 21.45 13.24
CA ARG A 112 16.49 22.78 12.85
C ARG A 112 15.33 23.76 12.66
N THR A 113 15.33 24.85 13.44
CA THR A 113 14.29 25.90 13.38
C THR A 113 14.11 26.47 11.98
N ARG A 114 15.19 26.81 11.27
CA ARG A 114 15.11 27.36 9.91
C ARG A 114 14.46 26.40 8.90
N VAL A 115 14.68 25.09 9.03
CA VAL A 115 14.03 24.08 8.18
C VAL A 115 12.55 23.96 8.56
N ARG A 116 12.25 23.96 9.85
CA ARG A 116 10.87 23.97 10.35
C ARG A 116 10.06 25.16 9.82
N ASP A 117 10.65 26.36 9.84
CA ASP A 117 10.00 27.58 9.33
C ASP A 117 9.78 27.54 7.80
N VAL A 118 10.60 26.79 7.05
CA VAL A 118 10.38 26.53 5.62
C VAL A 118 9.23 25.55 5.43
N VAL A 119 9.27 24.40 6.11
CA VAL A 119 8.29 23.32 5.97
C VAL A 119 6.89 23.75 6.45
N SER A 120 6.79 24.66 7.43
CA SER A 120 5.50 25.17 7.89
C SER A 120 4.73 25.99 6.85
N ARG A 121 5.36 26.31 5.71
CA ARG A 121 4.75 27.05 4.59
C ARG A 121 4.52 26.16 3.36
N TRP A 122 4.77 24.86 3.47
CA TRP A 122 4.61 23.92 2.36
C TRP A 122 3.15 23.60 2.04
N ASP A 123 2.21 23.99 2.90
CA ASP A 123 0.77 23.96 2.62
C ASP A 123 0.37 24.95 1.51
N SER A 124 1.16 26.00 1.27
CA SER A 124 0.96 26.98 0.19
C SER A 124 1.79 26.69 -1.08
N PHE A 125 2.06 25.42 -1.37
CA PHE A 125 2.79 25.01 -2.57
C PHE A 125 2.00 25.30 -3.86
N ALA A 126 2.69 25.31 -5.00
CA ALA A 126 2.09 25.40 -6.32
C ALA A 126 2.58 24.25 -7.21
N PHE A 127 1.69 23.64 -8.01
CA PHE A 127 2.14 22.80 -9.12
C PHE A 127 2.69 23.68 -10.23
N VAL A 128 3.81 23.25 -10.81
CA VAL A 128 4.48 23.93 -11.92
C VAL A 128 4.61 22.95 -13.08
N VAL A 129 4.07 23.34 -14.23
CA VAL A 129 4.24 22.65 -15.51
C VAL A 129 4.72 23.68 -16.52
N GLY A 130 6.02 23.68 -16.80
CA GLY A 130 6.65 24.81 -17.46
C GLY A 130 7.95 24.49 -18.19
N GLU A 131 8.52 25.52 -18.79
CA GLU A 131 9.77 25.45 -19.56
C GLU A 131 10.94 26.03 -18.76
N VAL A 132 12.07 25.33 -18.75
CA VAL A 132 13.32 25.86 -18.19
C VAL A 132 13.84 27.02 -19.05
N LYS A 133 13.92 28.21 -18.47
CA LYS A 133 14.43 29.43 -19.13
C LYS A 133 15.89 29.71 -18.82
N GLU A 134 16.32 29.41 -17.60
CA GLU A 134 17.68 29.64 -17.13
C GLU A 134 18.08 28.52 -16.16
N ASN A 135 19.32 28.02 -16.24
CA ASN A 135 19.92 27.12 -15.25
C ASN A 135 21.40 27.48 -15.10
N ASP A 136 21.85 27.78 -13.86
CA ASP A 136 23.24 28.13 -13.54
C ASP A 136 23.98 27.08 -12.68
N GLY A 137 23.34 25.94 -12.39
CA GLY A 137 23.92 24.86 -11.59
C GLY A 137 23.81 25.04 -10.08
N GLY A 138 23.07 26.05 -9.64
CA GLY A 138 22.57 26.16 -8.26
C GLY A 138 21.15 26.73 -8.18
N ARG A 139 20.68 27.32 -9.29
CA ARG A 139 19.37 27.92 -9.45
C ARG A 139 18.82 27.61 -10.86
N MET A 140 17.53 27.32 -10.91
CA MET A 140 16.80 27.10 -12.16
C MET A 140 15.56 28.00 -12.20
N LEU A 141 15.35 28.68 -13.32
CA LEU A 141 14.16 29.50 -13.58
C LEU A 141 13.23 28.75 -14.53
N VAL A 142 12.02 28.45 -14.07
CA VAL A 142 10.98 27.79 -14.87
C VAL A 142 9.85 28.78 -15.13
N GLU A 143 9.42 28.89 -16.39
CA GLU A 143 8.25 29.68 -16.78
C GLU A 143 7.06 28.75 -17.04
N ASP A 144 5.98 28.95 -16.30
CA ASP A 144 4.77 28.14 -16.41
C ASP A 144 4.10 28.28 -17.78
N PHE A 145 3.62 27.16 -18.33
CA PHE A 145 3.09 27.13 -19.68
C PHE A 145 1.86 28.02 -19.89
N MET A 146 0.98 28.11 -18.88
CA MET A 146 -0.35 28.71 -19.01
C MET A 146 -0.44 30.11 -18.41
N SER A 147 0.30 30.38 -17.31
CA SER A 147 0.22 31.64 -16.57
C SER A 147 1.34 32.63 -16.89
N SER A 148 2.40 32.21 -17.60
CA SER A 148 3.65 32.97 -17.75
C SER A 148 4.32 33.39 -16.42
N GLU A 149 3.86 32.82 -15.29
CA GLU A 149 4.49 33.01 -13.98
C GLU A 149 5.85 32.32 -13.97
N ARG A 150 6.79 32.88 -13.21
CA ARG A 150 8.18 32.40 -13.16
C ARG A 150 8.52 31.92 -11.76
N PHE A 151 9.01 30.68 -11.69
CA PHE A 151 9.39 30.01 -10.46
C PHE A 151 10.90 29.86 -10.42
N GLU A 152 11.54 30.48 -9.42
CA GLU A 152 12.98 30.38 -9.19
C GLU A 152 13.27 29.26 -8.18
N PHE A 153 13.75 28.13 -8.68
CA PHE A 153 14.11 26.96 -7.88
C PHE A 153 15.57 27.02 -7.42
N LYS A 154 15.82 26.52 -6.20
CA LYS A 154 17.14 26.39 -5.59
C LYS A 154 17.47 24.92 -5.31
N GLY A 155 18.76 24.59 -5.30
CA GLY A 155 19.21 23.21 -5.05
C GLY A 155 19.08 22.31 -6.28
N VAL A 156 19.20 22.92 -7.46
CA VAL A 156 19.14 22.25 -8.77
C VAL A 156 20.55 22.16 -9.33
N ASP A 157 20.92 21.04 -9.95
CA ASP A 157 22.21 20.88 -10.62
C ASP A 157 22.14 21.22 -12.13
N LEU A 158 23.26 21.08 -12.83
CA LEU A 158 23.38 21.40 -14.26
C LEU A 158 22.75 20.34 -15.19
N SER A 159 22.04 19.34 -14.67
CA SER A 159 21.44 18.28 -15.50
C SER A 159 20.31 18.77 -16.39
N PHE A 160 19.61 19.85 -16.01
CA PHE A 160 18.49 20.41 -16.79
C PHE A 160 18.98 21.40 -17.86
N ALA A 161 18.68 21.12 -19.13
CA ALA A 161 18.95 22.02 -20.23
C ALA A 161 17.88 23.13 -20.37
N ILE A 162 18.29 24.29 -20.89
CA ILE A 162 17.36 25.35 -21.27
C ILE A 162 16.42 24.80 -22.37
N GLY A 163 15.12 25.03 -22.19
CA GLY A 163 14.07 24.57 -23.08
C GLY A 163 13.41 23.26 -22.68
N GLU A 164 13.93 22.55 -21.67
CA GLU A 164 13.28 21.34 -21.13
C GLU A 164 11.93 21.67 -20.51
N THR A 165 10.99 20.72 -20.62
CA THR A 165 9.74 20.77 -19.86
C THR A 165 9.99 20.24 -18.46
N VAL A 166 9.38 20.84 -17.45
CA VAL A 166 9.47 20.41 -16.05
C VAL A 166 8.08 20.31 -15.44
N PHE A 167 7.84 19.21 -14.74
CA PHE A 167 6.70 18.94 -13.87
C PHE A 167 7.21 18.82 -12.42
N THR A 168 6.64 19.61 -11.51
CA THR A 168 6.98 19.52 -10.08
C THR A 168 5.93 20.18 -9.18
N ALA A 169 6.01 19.93 -7.87
CA ALA A 169 5.37 20.74 -6.85
C ALA A 169 6.40 21.71 -6.25
N ALA A 170 6.24 23.01 -6.51
CA ALA A 170 7.08 24.08 -6.03
C ALA A 170 6.77 24.41 -4.57
N MET A 171 7.69 24.05 -3.69
CA MET A 171 7.60 24.29 -2.26
C MET A 171 8.22 25.64 -1.90
N PRO A 172 7.49 26.52 -1.18
CA PRO A 172 8.02 27.82 -0.80
C PRO A 172 9.32 27.70 0.00
N TYR A 173 10.33 28.44 -0.44
CA TYR A 173 11.62 28.58 0.24
C TYR A 173 11.77 30.03 0.75
N GLU A 174 12.99 30.52 0.88
CA GLU A 174 13.33 31.86 1.33
C GLU A 174 13.40 32.85 0.16
N ASN A 175 13.16 34.13 0.45
CA ASN A 175 13.29 35.24 -0.52
C ASN A 175 12.44 35.07 -1.80
N GLY A 176 11.30 34.38 -1.72
CA GLY A 176 10.44 34.13 -2.87
C GLY A 176 10.95 33.04 -3.83
N GLN A 177 11.99 32.31 -3.43
CA GLN A 177 12.48 31.15 -4.16
C GLN A 177 11.67 29.89 -3.76
N PHE A 178 11.89 28.81 -4.50
CA PHE A 178 11.24 27.52 -4.30
C PHE A 178 12.27 26.38 -4.24
N VAL A 179 11.87 25.25 -3.69
CA VAL A 179 12.54 23.95 -3.85
C VAL A 179 11.52 22.97 -4.44
N ALA A 180 11.97 21.98 -5.20
CA ALA A 180 11.08 20.92 -5.63
C ALA A 180 10.67 20.04 -4.43
N PHE A 181 9.42 19.61 -4.39
CA PHE A 181 9.04 18.50 -3.51
C PHE A 181 9.50 17.20 -4.16
N SER A 182 10.36 16.45 -3.47
CA SER A 182 11.04 15.26 -3.99
C SER A 182 12.03 15.55 -5.12
N THR A 183 11.53 15.84 -6.32
CA THR A 183 12.33 15.94 -7.55
C THR A 183 11.58 16.72 -8.65
N PHE A 184 12.25 16.93 -9.78
CA PHE A 184 11.65 17.35 -11.03
C PHE A 184 11.45 16.14 -11.93
N PHE A 185 10.37 16.16 -12.70
CA PHE A 185 10.24 15.27 -13.84
C PHE A 185 10.30 16.11 -15.11
N ASN A 186 11.12 15.71 -16.07
CA ASN A 186 11.40 16.52 -17.24
C ASN A 186 11.24 15.75 -18.56
N PHE A 187 10.97 16.51 -19.61
CA PHE A 187 11.09 16.05 -20.99
C PHE A 187 12.11 16.91 -21.72
N ASP A 188 12.81 16.29 -22.67
CA ASP A 188 13.78 16.97 -23.52
C ASP A 188 13.17 18.17 -24.26
N PRO A 189 13.98 19.18 -24.63
CA PRO A 189 13.49 20.40 -25.28
C PRO A 189 12.67 20.17 -26.55
N ASP A 190 12.91 19.06 -27.24
CA ASP A 190 12.20 18.69 -28.47
C ASP A 190 10.72 18.34 -28.20
N ILE A 191 10.40 17.84 -26.99
CA ILE A 191 9.05 17.47 -26.56
C ILE A 191 8.27 18.68 -26.01
N THR A 192 8.96 19.77 -25.62
CA THR A 192 8.34 20.91 -24.94
C THR A 192 7.18 21.56 -25.68
N LYS A 193 7.25 21.62 -27.02
CA LYS A 193 6.14 22.14 -27.82
C LYS A 193 4.92 21.23 -27.78
N LEU A 194 5.13 19.92 -27.80
CA LEU A 194 4.07 18.91 -27.70
C LEU A 194 3.44 18.96 -26.31
N ALA A 195 4.26 18.94 -25.26
CA ALA A 195 3.79 19.02 -23.87
C ALA A 195 2.97 20.31 -23.63
N LYS A 196 3.48 21.47 -24.08
CA LYS A 196 2.76 22.74 -23.95
C LYS A 196 1.41 22.72 -24.66
N LYS A 197 1.33 22.10 -25.84
CA LYS A 197 0.09 21.96 -26.59
C LYS A 197 -0.91 21.06 -25.85
N ILE A 198 -0.50 19.87 -25.40
CA ILE A 198 -1.35 18.93 -24.67
C ILE A 198 -1.91 19.56 -23.39
N VAL A 199 -1.04 20.23 -22.61
CA VAL A 199 -1.44 20.92 -21.38
C VAL A 199 -2.41 22.05 -21.69
N GLY A 200 -2.19 22.81 -22.78
CA GLY A 200 -3.08 23.86 -23.24
C GLY A 200 -4.46 23.35 -23.63
N ASP A 201 -4.52 22.33 -24.48
CA ASP A 201 -5.78 21.73 -24.95
C ASP A 201 -6.61 21.19 -23.76
N LEU A 202 -5.96 20.47 -22.83
CA LEU A 202 -6.63 19.95 -21.62
C LEU A 202 -7.08 21.04 -20.65
N TYR A 203 -6.36 22.16 -20.58
CA TYR A 203 -6.72 23.28 -19.72
C TYR A 203 -7.88 24.10 -20.29
N GLU A 204 -7.91 24.31 -21.62
CA GLU A 204 -9.02 25.01 -22.30
C GLU A 204 -10.36 24.28 -22.12
N ASP A 205 -10.34 22.95 -22.06
CA ASP A 205 -11.51 22.12 -21.80
C ASP A 205 -11.90 22.07 -20.30
N SER A 206 -11.09 22.64 -19.41
CA SER A 206 -11.33 22.64 -17.96
C SER A 206 -12.16 23.84 -17.52
N SER A 207 -12.97 23.63 -16.47
CA SER A 207 -13.70 24.72 -15.77
C SER A 207 -13.01 25.18 -14.48
N ARG A 208 -11.85 24.60 -14.15
CA ARG A 208 -11.07 24.87 -12.93
C ARG A 208 -10.13 26.07 -13.12
N ASP A 209 -9.73 26.70 -12.01
CA ASP A 209 -8.52 27.53 -12.03
C ASP A 209 -7.26 26.69 -12.29
N LEU A 210 -6.17 27.33 -12.69
CA LEU A 210 -4.96 26.64 -13.13
C LEU A 210 -4.39 25.65 -12.09
N GLN A 211 -4.36 26.02 -10.81
CA GLN A 211 -3.83 25.15 -9.76
C GLN A 211 -4.80 24.02 -9.43
N GLY A 212 -6.11 24.29 -9.46
CA GLY A 212 -7.13 23.24 -9.39
C GLY A 212 -7.02 22.24 -10.53
N PHE A 213 -6.81 22.71 -11.76
CA PHE A 213 -6.59 21.89 -12.94
C PHE A 213 -5.34 21.02 -12.81
N TYR A 214 -4.19 21.59 -12.46
CA TYR A 214 -2.95 20.83 -12.27
C TYR A 214 -3.09 19.80 -11.15
N ARG A 215 -3.71 20.15 -10.02
CA ARG A 215 -3.91 19.22 -8.90
C ARG A 215 -4.70 17.97 -9.31
N GLU A 216 -5.74 18.14 -10.12
CA GLU A 216 -6.60 17.03 -10.58
C GLU A 216 -5.97 16.22 -11.73
N ASN A 217 -5.14 16.86 -12.56
CA ASN A 217 -4.64 16.25 -13.79
C ASN A 217 -3.13 15.98 -13.78
N PHE A 218 -2.41 16.21 -12.68
CA PHE A 218 -0.94 16.19 -12.65
C PHE A 218 -0.34 14.92 -13.29
N LEU A 219 -0.76 13.74 -12.84
CA LEU A 219 -0.29 12.46 -13.39
C LEU A 219 -0.80 12.22 -14.82
N ARG A 220 -2.05 12.62 -15.10
CA ARG A 220 -2.67 12.49 -16.43
C ARG A 220 -1.96 13.34 -17.48
N LEU A 221 -1.50 14.54 -17.14
CA LEU A 221 -0.77 15.40 -18.08
C LEU A 221 0.52 14.72 -18.55
N ILE A 222 1.22 14.06 -17.63
CA ILE A 222 2.45 13.32 -17.92
C ILE A 222 2.13 12.08 -18.76
N ASP A 223 1.12 11.30 -18.36
CA ASP A 223 0.61 10.14 -19.11
C ASP A 223 0.21 10.50 -20.54
N SER A 224 -0.49 11.62 -20.76
CA SER A 224 -0.88 12.08 -22.10
C SER A 224 0.30 12.52 -22.95
N VAL A 225 1.37 13.05 -22.35
CA VAL A 225 2.62 13.32 -23.09
C VAL A 225 3.27 12.01 -23.50
N PHE A 226 3.36 11.03 -22.59
CA PHE A 226 3.89 9.70 -22.91
C PHE A 226 3.08 8.96 -23.97
N GLU A 227 1.75 8.96 -23.87
CA GLU A 227 0.84 8.34 -24.84
C GLU A 227 1.09 8.94 -26.24
N LYS A 228 1.23 10.27 -26.33
CA LYS A 228 1.50 10.95 -27.60
C LYS A 228 2.92 10.73 -28.11
N MET A 229 3.89 10.58 -27.22
CA MET A 229 5.25 10.15 -27.60
C MET A 229 5.24 8.73 -28.14
N HIS A 230 4.48 7.80 -27.55
CA HIS A 230 4.33 6.42 -28.05
C HIS A 230 3.50 6.32 -29.34
N ASP A 231 2.54 7.22 -29.55
CA ASP A 231 1.83 7.35 -30.84
C ASP A 231 2.76 7.84 -31.97
N GLU A 232 3.83 8.60 -31.63
CA GLU A 232 4.81 9.14 -32.58
C GLU A 232 6.09 8.29 -32.70
N GLU A 233 6.42 7.49 -31.68
CA GLU A 233 7.51 6.52 -31.66
C GLU A 233 6.95 5.09 -31.60
N ASP A 234 6.95 4.40 -32.74
CA ASP A 234 7.02 2.94 -32.74
C ASP A 234 8.15 2.54 -31.76
N LEU A 235 7.82 1.90 -30.63
CA LEU A 235 8.80 1.29 -29.72
C LEU A 235 9.49 0.16 -30.48
N SER A 236 10.43 0.55 -31.33
CA SER A 236 11.19 -0.34 -32.18
C SER A 236 12.66 -0.05 -31.96
N VAL A 237 13.47 -1.10 -31.89
CA VAL A 237 14.94 -1.01 -31.97
C VAL A 237 15.40 -0.24 -33.21
N ASP A 238 14.54 -0.15 -34.24
CA ASP A 238 14.78 0.64 -35.44
C ASP A 238 14.84 2.16 -35.18
N SER A 239 14.34 2.65 -34.05
CA SER A 239 14.44 4.07 -33.68
C SER A 239 15.81 4.46 -33.11
N PHE A 240 16.62 3.50 -32.66
CA PHE A 240 17.93 3.78 -32.11
C PHE A 240 18.92 4.25 -33.18
N THR A 241 19.59 5.36 -32.92
CA THR A 241 20.72 5.82 -33.74
C THR A 241 22.00 5.12 -33.29
N TRP A 242 22.67 4.44 -34.22
CA TRP A 242 23.93 3.72 -33.96
C TRP A 242 25.09 4.43 -34.66
N ARG A 243 26.29 4.41 -34.05
CA ARG A 243 27.46 5.07 -34.64
C ARG A 243 28.03 4.33 -35.85
N ASN A 244 27.74 3.03 -35.95
CA ASN A 244 28.19 2.15 -37.04
C ASN A 244 27.41 0.81 -37.04
N ASP A 245 27.44 0.11 -38.17
CA ASP A 245 26.74 -1.16 -38.38
C ASP A 245 27.14 -2.26 -37.39
N LEU A 246 28.37 -2.26 -36.86
CA LEU A 246 28.81 -3.29 -35.92
C LEU A 246 28.14 -3.14 -34.56
N GLU A 247 27.89 -1.89 -34.14
CA GLU A 247 27.17 -1.55 -32.91
C GLU A 247 25.68 -1.84 -33.05
N GLU A 248 25.08 -1.46 -34.19
CA GLU A 248 23.69 -1.78 -34.52
C GLU A 248 23.43 -3.29 -34.49
N ASN A 249 24.29 -4.08 -35.15
CA ASN A 249 24.16 -5.53 -35.16
C ASN A 249 24.27 -6.14 -33.76
N ALA A 250 25.07 -5.57 -32.86
CA ALA A 250 25.17 -6.03 -31.49
C ALA A 250 23.92 -5.68 -30.66
N GLY A 251 23.35 -4.49 -30.87
CA GLY A 251 22.08 -4.07 -30.26
C GLY A 251 20.91 -4.92 -30.69
N ARG A 252 20.73 -5.14 -31.99
CA ARG A 252 19.68 -6.02 -32.51
C ARG A 252 19.81 -7.46 -32.02
N LYS A 253 21.04 -7.97 -31.94
CA LYS A 253 21.30 -9.31 -31.42
C LYS A 253 20.99 -9.41 -29.91
N LEU A 254 21.26 -8.36 -29.14
CA LEU A 254 20.88 -8.28 -27.73
C LEU A 254 19.36 -8.25 -27.58
N TYR A 255 18.66 -7.40 -28.33
CA TYR A 255 17.21 -7.32 -28.30
C TYR A 255 16.54 -8.66 -28.60
N SER A 256 16.92 -9.30 -29.71
CA SER A 256 16.43 -10.65 -30.07
C SER A 256 16.69 -11.65 -28.96
N PHE A 257 17.87 -11.60 -28.34
CA PHE A 257 18.21 -12.50 -27.24
C PHE A 257 17.27 -12.33 -26.04
N VAL A 258 16.94 -11.09 -25.65
CA VAL A 258 16.00 -10.84 -24.55
C VAL A 258 14.59 -11.31 -24.93
N MET A 259 14.14 -11.00 -26.15
CA MET A 259 12.82 -11.41 -26.64
C MET A 259 12.64 -12.93 -26.67
N ASP A 260 13.67 -13.66 -27.09
CA ASP A 260 13.64 -15.12 -27.22
C ASP A 260 13.66 -15.85 -25.86
N ASN A 261 14.18 -15.22 -24.80
CA ASN A 261 14.40 -15.87 -23.50
C ASN A 261 13.54 -15.33 -22.35
N ASN A 262 13.04 -14.09 -22.44
CA ASN A 262 12.27 -13.44 -21.38
C ASN A 262 10.87 -12.96 -21.82
N HIS A 263 10.59 -12.93 -23.12
CA HIS A 263 9.25 -12.64 -23.70
C HIS A 263 8.61 -11.30 -23.27
N GLN A 264 9.41 -10.31 -22.85
CA GLN A 264 8.94 -8.98 -22.46
C GLN A 264 9.67 -7.92 -23.29
N GLU A 265 8.89 -7.19 -24.07
CA GLU A 265 9.34 -6.20 -25.06
C GLU A 265 10.01 -4.99 -24.39
N GLU A 266 9.52 -4.65 -23.20
CA GLU A 266 10.00 -3.55 -22.37
C GLU A 266 11.43 -3.79 -21.90
N TRP A 267 11.75 -5.02 -21.44
CA TRP A 267 13.12 -5.37 -21.05
C TRP A 267 14.06 -5.43 -22.25
N ALA A 268 13.59 -5.94 -23.38
CA ALA A 268 14.38 -5.98 -24.60
C ALA A 268 14.75 -4.57 -25.06
N TYR A 269 13.79 -3.65 -25.08
CA TYR A 269 14.00 -2.25 -25.39
C TYR A 269 14.95 -1.58 -24.39
N LEU A 270 14.68 -1.68 -23.09
CA LEU A 270 15.44 -1.01 -22.04
C LEU A 270 16.90 -1.46 -21.99
N ILE A 271 17.15 -2.77 -22.03
CA ILE A 271 18.52 -3.33 -22.01
C ILE A 271 19.27 -2.92 -23.29
N THR A 272 18.57 -2.85 -24.43
CA THR A 272 19.17 -2.40 -25.70
C THR A 272 19.45 -0.89 -25.70
N LYS A 273 18.59 -0.10 -25.05
CA LYS A 273 18.79 1.34 -24.85
C LYS A 273 20.03 1.63 -24.02
N TYR A 274 20.25 0.92 -22.89
CA TYR A 274 21.49 1.06 -22.12
C TYR A 274 22.74 0.72 -22.92
N LEU A 275 22.68 -0.28 -23.81
CA LEU A 275 23.78 -0.58 -24.72
C LEU A 275 24.05 0.57 -25.70
N ASN A 276 22.97 1.16 -26.24
CA ASN A 276 23.06 2.31 -27.13
C ASN A 276 23.66 3.53 -26.41
N ASP A 277 23.14 3.90 -25.23
CA ASP A 277 23.65 4.97 -24.37
C ASP A 277 25.16 4.80 -24.09
N TYR A 278 25.57 3.57 -23.74
CA TYR A 278 26.98 3.26 -23.51
C TYR A 278 27.82 3.49 -24.78
N PHE A 279 27.33 3.06 -25.95
CA PHE A 279 28.06 3.30 -27.20
C PHE A 279 28.15 4.78 -27.53
N GLN A 280 27.10 5.58 -27.33
CA GLN A 280 27.14 7.02 -27.59
C GLN A 280 28.18 7.74 -26.72
N THR A 281 28.34 7.31 -25.47
CA THR A 281 29.26 7.93 -24.50
C THR A 281 30.68 7.36 -24.54
N ALA A 282 30.90 6.19 -25.16
CA ALA A 282 32.21 5.55 -25.22
C ALA A 282 33.23 6.35 -26.05
N SER A 283 34.26 6.88 -25.37
CA SER A 283 35.34 7.70 -25.95
C SER A 283 36.31 6.91 -26.84
N THR A 284 36.29 5.58 -26.80
CA THR A 284 37.20 4.72 -27.56
C THR A 284 36.47 3.90 -28.63
N ARG A 285 37.13 3.67 -29.77
CA ARG A 285 36.59 2.87 -30.86
C ARG A 285 36.45 1.40 -30.44
N ILE A 286 35.21 0.92 -30.39
CA ILE A 286 34.87 -0.45 -30.00
C ILE A 286 35.11 -1.40 -31.18
N ARG A 287 36.02 -2.37 -31.00
CA ARG A 287 36.38 -3.34 -32.05
C ARG A 287 35.45 -4.55 -32.15
N ASN A 288 34.81 -4.94 -31.03
CA ASN A 288 33.88 -6.06 -30.99
C ASN A 288 32.68 -5.72 -30.09
N PRO A 289 31.65 -5.03 -30.62
CA PRO A 289 30.47 -4.61 -29.87
C PRO A 289 29.67 -5.77 -29.25
N ARG A 290 29.76 -6.98 -29.82
CA ARG A 290 29.08 -8.20 -29.30
C ARG A 290 29.53 -8.57 -27.87
N ILE A 291 30.77 -8.26 -27.49
CA ILE A 291 31.26 -8.51 -26.12
C ILE A 291 30.53 -7.61 -25.14
N TYR A 292 30.22 -6.37 -25.53
CA TYR A 292 29.53 -5.39 -24.68
C TYR A 292 28.05 -5.72 -24.53
N ALA A 293 27.40 -6.20 -25.59
CA ALA A 293 26.05 -6.74 -25.51
C ALA A 293 25.95 -7.91 -24.50
N ALA A 294 26.86 -8.87 -24.59
CA ALA A 294 26.92 -10.00 -23.66
C ALA A 294 27.25 -9.58 -22.22
N ALA A 295 28.16 -8.61 -22.06
CA ALA A 295 28.57 -8.08 -20.76
C ALA A 295 27.47 -7.28 -20.06
N LEU A 296 26.71 -6.47 -20.81
CA LEU A 296 25.58 -5.70 -20.29
C LEU A 296 24.47 -6.64 -19.80
N TYR A 297 24.10 -7.63 -20.62
CA TYR A 297 23.09 -8.62 -20.21
C TYR A 297 23.55 -9.40 -18.96
N TYR A 298 24.81 -9.81 -18.91
CA TYR A 298 25.39 -10.47 -17.73
C TYR A 298 25.27 -9.57 -16.48
N MET A 299 25.57 -8.27 -16.60
CA MET A 299 25.37 -7.30 -15.52
C MET A 299 23.92 -7.23 -15.06
N CYS A 300 22.96 -7.13 -16.00
CA CYS A 300 21.54 -7.11 -15.66
C CYS A 300 21.11 -8.41 -14.95
N SER A 301 21.68 -9.56 -15.29
CA SER A 301 21.37 -10.85 -14.65
C SER A 301 21.77 -10.97 -13.18
N GLU A 302 22.79 -10.24 -12.75
CA GLU A 302 23.19 -10.18 -11.34
C GLU A 302 22.21 -9.33 -10.50
N VAL A 303 21.46 -8.45 -11.17
CA VAL A 303 20.56 -7.48 -10.54
C VAL A 303 19.09 -7.92 -10.64
N LEU A 304 18.71 -8.61 -11.71
CA LEU A 304 17.36 -9.08 -11.97
C LEU A 304 17.30 -10.61 -11.91
N PRO A 305 16.70 -11.20 -10.85
CA PRO A 305 16.62 -12.65 -10.69
C PRO A 305 15.91 -13.41 -11.82
N VAL A 306 15.17 -12.69 -12.68
CA VAL A 306 14.44 -13.24 -13.85
C VAL A 306 15.34 -13.45 -15.08
N LEU A 307 16.55 -12.88 -15.12
CA LEU A 307 17.46 -12.91 -16.27
C LEU A 307 18.60 -13.96 -16.14
N GLN A 308 18.34 -15.12 -15.52
CA GLN A 308 19.40 -16.08 -15.14
C GLN A 308 20.15 -16.70 -16.32
N PHE A 309 21.44 -16.39 -16.46
CA PHE A 309 22.35 -17.01 -17.45
C PHE A 309 23.78 -17.13 -16.92
N THR A 310 24.52 -18.14 -17.41
CA THR A 310 25.96 -18.23 -17.16
C THR A 310 26.76 -17.46 -18.22
N GLN A 311 27.95 -16.97 -17.84
CA GLN A 311 28.89 -16.35 -18.78
C GLN A 311 29.26 -17.28 -19.96
N LYS A 312 29.20 -18.60 -19.76
CA LYS A 312 29.49 -19.61 -20.78
C LYS A 312 28.37 -19.69 -21.83
N GLU A 313 27.12 -19.60 -21.40
CA GLU A 313 25.95 -19.56 -22.29
C GLU A 313 25.94 -18.26 -23.10
N LEU A 314 26.16 -17.13 -22.44
CA LEU A 314 26.27 -15.82 -23.09
C LEU A 314 27.44 -15.79 -24.09
N GLY A 315 28.59 -16.34 -23.74
CA GLY A 315 29.74 -16.45 -24.65
C GLY A 315 29.43 -17.27 -25.90
N THR A 316 28.67 -18.35 -25.75
CA THR A 316 28.23 -19.20 -26.87
C THR A 316 27.26 -18.45 -27.78
N PHE A 317 26.26 -17.76 -27.21
CA PHE A 317 25.25 -17.05 -27.99
C PHE A 317 25.82 -15.84 -28.74
N PHE A 318 26.61 -15.02 -28.04
CA PHE A 318 27.18 -13.79 -28.62
C PHE A 318 28.44 -14.03 -29.46
N ASP A 319 28.96 -15.27 -29.50
CA ASP A 319 30.20 -15.64 -30.20
C ASP A 319 31.41 -14.86 -29.67
N VAL A 320 31.58 -14.93 -28.34
CA VAL A 320 32.63 -14.23 -27.57
C VAL A 320 33.16 -15.12 -26.45
N SER A 321 34.37 -14.87 -25.97
CA SER A 321 34.91 -15.65 -24.84
C SER A 321 34.30 -15.19 -23.51
N ALA A 322 33.96 -16.14 -22.62
CA ALA A 322 33.45 -15.83 -21.29
C ALA A 322 34.38 -14.91 -20.48
N ALA A 323 35.69 -15.10 -20.62
CA ALA A 323 36.70 -14.24 -19.98
C ALA A 323 36.68 -12.78 -20.48
N SER A 324 36.19 -12.53 -21.69
CA SER A 324 36.03 -11.17 -22.22
C SER A 324 34.77 -10.47 -21.69
N ILE A 325 33.74 -11.22 -21.32
CA ILE A 325 32.48 -10.70 -20.77
C ILE A 325 32.74 -10.03 -19.42
N SER A 326 33.40 -10.73 -18.50
CA SER A 326 33.70 -10.22 -17.16
C SER A 326 34.62 -8.98 -17.17
N ASN A 327 35.60 -8.92 -18.08
CA ASN A 327 36.44 -7.72 -18.20
C ASN A 327 35.67 -6.51 -18.75
N ARG A 328 34.64 -6.73 -19.58
CA ARG A 328 33.83 -5.65 -20.15
C ARG A 328 32.68 -5.22 -19.26
N SER A 329 32.15 -6.10 -18.42
CA SER A 329 31.14 -5.70 -17.43
C SER A 329 31.69 -4.62 -16.51
N TYR A 330 32.94 -4.75 -16.03
CA TYR A 330 33.59 -3.71 -15.23
C TYR A 330 33.69 -2.35 -15.95
N THR A 331 33.98 -2.34 -17.26
CA THR A 331 34.08 -1.10 -18.05
C THR A 331 32.71 -0.44 -18.29
N ILE A 332 31.66 -1.24 -18.43
CA ILE A 332 30.29 -0.75 -18.59
C ILE A 332 29.78 -0.21 -17.25
N ASP A 333 30.04 -0.93 -16.16
CA ASP A 333 29.70 -0.55 -14.78
C ASP A 333 30.33 0.80 -14.39
N GLU A 334 31.60 1.04 -14.72
CA GLU A 334 32.26 2.34 -14.47
C GLU A 334 31.59 3.51 -15.23
N ALA A 335 30.96 3.26 -16.38
CA ALA A 335 30.40 4.30 -17.22
C ALA A 335 28.90 4.56 -16.97
N ILE A 336 28.12 3.51 -16.76
CA ILE A 336 26.65 3.58 -16.62
C ILE A 336 26.10 2.77 -15.44
N GLY A 337 26.97 2.17 -14.61
CA GLY A 337 26.58 1.29 -13.51
C GLY A 337 25.82 2.00 -12.40
N GLU A 338 26.18 3.24 -12.03
CA GLU A 338 25.40 4.03 -11.05
C GLU A 338 23.99 4.35 -11.56
N LYS A 339 23.86 4.75 -12.84
CA LYS A 339 22.57 5.00 -13.50
C LYS A 339 21.71 3.71 -13.51
N MET A 340 22.29 2.60 -13.95
CA MET A 340 21.60 1.30 -13.95
C MET A 340 21.23 0.84 -12.54
N ALA A 341 22.12 0.96 -11.56
CA ALA A 341 21.86 0.55 -10.18
C ALA A 341 20.77 1.41 -9.54
N TYR A 342 20.75 2.71 -9.81
CA TYR A 342 19.65 3.60 -9.42
C TYR A 342 18.33 3.14 -10.04
N ASP A 343 18.27 3.01 -11.37
CA ASP A 343 17.07 2.59 -12.11
C ASP A 343 16.56 1.21 -11.63
N PHE A 344 17.45 0.24 -11.37
CA PHE A 344 17.09 -1.08 -10.83
C PHE A 344 16.78 -1.11 -9.33
N SER A 345 17.36 -0.22 -8.53
CA SER A 345 17.04 -0.13 -7.10
C SER A 345 15.62 0.38 -6.87
N MET A 346 15.16 1.28 -7.74
CA MET A 346 13.79 1.80 -7.76
C MET A 346 12.79 0.68 -8.08
N LEU A 347 13.10 -0.20 -9.03
CA LEU A 347 12.29 -1.37 -9.38
C LEU A 347 12.10 -2.39 -8.24
N ARG A 348 13.03 -2.48 -7.28
CA ARG A 348 12.98 -3.47 -6.19
C ARG A 348 12.19 -3.01 -4.95
N GLN A 349 11.88 -1.73 -4.79
CA GLN A 349 11.22 -1.23 -3.58
C GLN A 349 9.68 -1.42 -3.57
N GLY A 350 9.09 -1.99 -4.62
CA GLY A 350 7.64 -2.17 -4.75
C GLY A 350 7.00 -3.38 -4.04
N VAL A 351 7.71 -4.12 -3.18
CA VAL A 351 7.13 -5.29 -2.46
C VAL A 351 7.29 -5.14 -0.95
N GLY A 352 6.48 -4.26 -0.35
CA GLY A 352 6.21 -4.29 1.09
C GLY A 352 5.31 -5.48 1.45
N PRO A 353 5.34 -5.98 2.71
CA PRO A 353 4.42 -7.04 3.14
C PRO A 353 2.98 -6.51 3.12
N SER A 354 2.12 -7.08 2.28
CA SER A 354 0.72 -6.67 2.20
C SER A 354 0.01 -6.85 3.55
N LEU A 355 -0.63 -5.77 4.03
CA LEU A 355 -1.46 -5.79 5.22
C LEU A 355 -2.66 -6.74 4.97
N SER A 356 -2.64 -7.92 5.59
CA SER A 356 -3.65 -8.96 5.41
C SER A 356 -4.49 -9.12 6.68
N PHE A 357 -5.80 -8.94 6.54
CA PHE A 357 -6.80 -9.18 7.58
C PHE A 357 -7.36 -10.60 7.47
N ARG A 358 -7.75 -11.20 8.59
CA ARG A 358 -8.46 -12.49 8.61
C ARG A 358 -9.96 -12.28 8.67
N TYR A 359 -10.68 -13.06 7.86
CA TYR A 359 -12.12 -13.20 7.95
C TYR A 359 -12.50 -14.59 8.48
N GLY A 360 -13.58 -14.64 9.26
CA GLY A 360 -14.08 -15.86 9.91
C GLY A 360 -13.53 -16.07 11.32
N ASN A 361 -13.97 -17.17 11.92
CA ASN A 361 -13.79 -17.44 13.36
C ASN A 361 -12.82 -18.59 13.64
N ASP A 362 -12.00 -18.99 12.68
CA ASP A 362 -10.95 -19.99 12.90
C ASP A 362 -9.87 -19.44 13.86
N PRO A 363 -9.14 -20.31 14.60
CA PRO A 363 -8.09 -19.88 15.51
C PRO A 363 -7.03 -19.06 14.79
N ALA A 364 -6.44 -18.09 15.51
CA ALA A 364 -5.22 -17.47 15.02
C ALA A 364 -4.12 -18.54 14.88
N PRO A 365 -3.21 -18.44 13.89
CA PRO A 365 -2.10 -19.40 13.73
C PRO A 365 -1.25 -19.56 14.99
N THR A 366 -1.17 -18.52 15.82
CA THR A 366 -0.42 -18.53 17.08
C THR A 366 -1.18 -19.18 18.24
N GLU A 367 -2.49 -19.40 18.11
CA GLU A 367 -3.34 -19.84 19.23
C GLU A 367 -3.01 -21.26 19.69
N LYS A 368 -2.74 -22.19 18.76
CA LYS A 368 -2.32 -23.55 19.09
C LYS A 368 -1.06 -23.52 19.96
N THR A 369 -0.04 -22.77 19.54
CA THR A 369 1.18 -22.60 20.32
C THR A 369 0.91 -21.98 21.69
N MET A 370 0.06 -20.95 21.77
CA MET A 370 -0.32 -20.35 23.07
C MET A 370 -1.03 -21.36 23.98
N TRP A 371 -1.88 -22.23 23.42
CA TRP A 371 -2.52 -23.32 24.14
C TRP A 371 -1.50 -24.36 24.63
N GLU A 372 -0.52 -24.74 23.80
CA GLU A 372 0.56 -25.65 24.18
C GLU A 372 1.40 -25.11 25.34
N ILE A 373 1.74 -23.81 25.30
CA ILE A 373 2.43 -23.12 26.41
C ILE A 373 1.58 -23.15 27.68
N MET A 374 0.27 -22.88 27.57
CA MET A 374 -0.66 -22.94 28.69
C MET A 374 -0.69 -24.34 29.33
N VAL A 375 -0.77 -25.41 28.52
CA VAL A 375 -0.76 -26.80 29.01
C VAL A 375 0.53 -27.14 29.76
N VAL A 376 1.69 -26.71 29.24
CA VAL A 376 2.98 -26.94 29.92
C VAL A 376 3.04 -26.17 31.24
N THR A 377 2.60 -24.92 31.24
CA THR A 377 2.69 -24.03 32.39
C THR A 377 1.74 -24.39 33.53
N GLU A 378 0.52 -24.85 33.22
CA GLU A 378 -0.44 -25.27 34.24
C GLU A 378 -0.06 -26.59 34.92
N LYS A 379 0.73 -27.44 34.25
CA LYS A 379 1.10 -28.78 34.75
C LYS A 379 2.49 -28.89 35.36
N SER A 380 3.28 -27.82 35.31
CA SER A 380 4.66 -27.82 35.81
C SER A 380 4.81 -26.75 36.88
N GLU A 381 5.26 -27.16 38.07
CA GLU A 381 5.53 -26.21 39.16
C GLU A 381 6.77 -25.34 38.88
N ASP A 382 7.76 -25.87 38.15
CA ASP A 382 9.00 -25.20 37.76
C ASP A 382 9.15 -25.16 36.22
N VAL A 383 8.51 -24.17 35.57
CA VAL A 383 8.63 -23.97 34.12
C VAL A 383 9.87 -23.15 33.80
N ASP A 384 10.81 -23.72 33.06
CA ASP A 384 11.88 -22.96 32.41
C ASP A 384 11.33 -22.22 31.17
N LEU A 385 10.98 -20.94 31.37
CA LEU A 385 10.45 -20.07 30.33
C LEU A 385 11.43 -19.91 29.15
N ASP A 386 12.73 -19.87 29.40
CA ASP A 386 13.74 -19.74 28.34
C ASP A 386 13.79 -21.00 27.47
N GLN A 387 13.61 -22.17 28.08
CA GLN A 387 13.48 -23.43 27.36
C GLN A 387 12.22 -23.47 26.48
N VAL A 388 11.07 -23.04 27.00
CA VAL A 388 9.80 -22.99 26.23
C VAL A 388 9.91 -22.00 25.07
N ILE A 389 10.50 -20.82 25.28
CA ILE A 389 10.75 -19.84 24.22
C ILE A 389 11.68 -20.41 23.15
N ARG A 390 12.75 -21.11 23.55
CA ARG A 390 13.67 -21.76 22.60
C ARG A 390 12.96 -22.83 21.77
N GLN A 391 12.19 -23.70 22.40
CA GLN A 391 11.42 -24.75 21.72
C GLN A 391 10.41 -24.19 20.71
N THR A 392 9.79 -23.06 21.04
CA THR A 392 8.86 -22.38 20.14
C THR A 392 9.57 -21.92 18.85
N ARG A 393 10.83 -21.46 18.95
CA ARG A 393 11.67 -21.08 17.79
C ARG A 393 12.18 -22.29 17.00
N GLU A 394 12.37 -23.43 17.67
CA GLU A 394 12.85 -24.69 17.09
C GLU A 394 11.73 -25.53 16.43
N GLY A 395 10.48 -25.04 16.43
CA GLY A 395 9.38 -25.63 15.67
C GLY A 395 8.54 -26.67 16.42
N GLY A 396 8.60 -26.73 17.76
CA GLY A 396 7.70 -27.58 18.54
C GLY A 396 7.94 -27.56 20.05
N ILE A 397 6.87 -27.41 20.82
CA ILE A 397 6.90 -27.45 22.30
C ILE A 397 6.75 -28.90 22.77
N ARG A 398 7.61 -29.33 23.70
CA ARG A 398 7.47 -30.68 24.28
C ARG A 398 6.33 -30.68 25.30
N LEU A 399 5.21 -31.28 24.91
CA LEU A 399 4.04 -31.39 25.78
C LEU A 399 4.21 -32.49 26.86
N PRO A 400 3.66 -32.26 28.08
CA PRO A 400 3.51 -33.31 29.09
C PRO A 400 2.45 -34.33 28.66
N GLU A 401 2.19 -35.34 29.50
CA GLU A 401 1.09 -36.27 29.23
C GLU A 401 -0.25 -35.52 29.17
N LEU A 402 -0.91 -35.62 28.00
CA LEU A 402 -2.18 -34.98 27.74
C LEU A 402 -3.34 -35.83 28.27
N THR A 403 -4.28 -35.16 28.93
CA THR A 403 -5.60 -35.70 29.29
C THR A 403 -6.42 -35.99 28.02
N HIS A 404 -7.52 -36.73 28.16
CA HIS A 404 -8.43 -36.97 27.03
C HIS A 404 -8.97 -35.66 26.44
N LYS A 405 -9.32 -34.67 27.28
CA LYS A 405 -9.78 -33.34 26.85
C LYS A 405 -8.74 -32.61 26.00
N GLU A 406 -7.49 -32.57 26.48
CA GLU A 406 -6.41 -31.89 25.75
C GLU A 406 -6.03 -32.61 24.46
N LYS A 407 -6.07 -33.95 24.44
CA LYS A 407 -5.89 -34.74 23.21
C LYS A 407 -6.99 -34.42 22.19
N ALA A 408 -8.24 -34.30 22.63
CA ALA A 408 -9.34 -33.93 21.76
C ALA A 408 -9.17 -32.50 21.23
N GLN A 409 -8.81 -31.53 22.09
CA GLN A 409 -8.56 -30.15 21.65
C GLN A 409 -7.39 -30.04 20.67
N GLN A 410 -6.31 -30.80 20.87
CA GLN A 410 -5.17 -30.85 19.94
C GLN A 410 -5.61 -31.31 18.54
N LEU A 411 -6.44 -32.37 18.46
CA LEU A 411 -7.03 -32.84 17.21
C LEU A 411 -7.91 -31.78 16.55
N ILE A 412 -8.61 -30.95 17.34
CA ILE A 412 -9.42 -29.85 16.80
C ILE A 412 -8.56 -28.73 16.23
N TYR A 413 -7.44 -28.36 16.87
CA TYR A 413 -6.49 -27.41 16.26
C TYR A 413 -5.94 -27.92 14.93
N GLU A 414 -5.57 -29.20 14.84
CA GLU A 414 -5.20 -29.82 13.56
C GLU A 414 -6.35 -29.78 12.55
N GLY A 415 -7.59 -29.96 13.01
CA GLY A 415 -8.79 -29.84 12.18
C GLY A 415 -8.96 -28.45 11.57
N PHE A 416 -8.68 -27.38 12.34
CA PHE A 416 -8.77 -26.01 11.84
C PHE A 416 -7.74 -25.69 10.75
N ASP A 417 -6.53 -26.24 10.88
CA ASP A 417 -5.45 -26.09 9.89
C ASP A 417 -5.69 -26.94 8.62
N ALA A 418 -6.49 -28.01 8.72
CA ALA A 418 -6.79 -28.92 7.62
C ALA A 418 -7.90 -28.41 6.68
N GLN A 419 -7.90 -28.92 5.45
CA GLN A 419 -8.99 -28.73 4.49
C GLN A 419 -10.01 -29.89 4.57
N PRO A 420 -11.27 -29.69 4.16
CA PRO A 420 -12.20 -30.80 3.96
C PRO A 420 -11.66 -31.84 2.96
N PRO A 421 -11.87 -33.16 3.17
CA PRO A 421 -12.67 -33.79 4.23
C PRO A 421 -11.88 -34.08 5.53
N GLU A 422 -10.57 -33.86 5.56
CA GLU A 422 -9.71 -34.18 6.70
C GLU A 422 -10.10 -33.39 7.96
N ARG A 423 -10.41 -32.10 7.80
CA ARG A 423 -10.99 -31.23 8.85
C ARG A 423 -12.09 -31.91 9.66
N TYR A 424 -13.05 -32.52 8.96
CA TYR A 424 -14.18 -33.20 9.60
C TYR A 424 -13.82 -34.58 10.16
N THR A 425 -12.85 -35.26 9.55
CA THR A 425 -12.35 -36.54 10.07
C THR A 425 -11.64 -36.35 11.41
N LEU A 426 -10.87 -35.27 11.56
CA LEU A 426 -10.21 -34.90 12.82
C LEU A 426 -11.24 -34.51 13.90
N CYS A 427 -12.29 -33.79 13.52
CA CYS A 427 -13.43 -33.52 14.39
C CYS A 427 -14.09 -34.79 14.94
N GLU A 428 -14.37 -35.77 14.06
CA GLU A 428 -14.97 -37.05 14.48
C GLU A 428 -14.03 -37.87 15.39
N LYS A 429 -12.71 -37.79 15.17
CA LYS A 429 -11.71 -38.41 16.06
C LYS A 429 -11.70 -37.73 17.43
N ALA A 430 -11.71 -36.40 17.48
CA ALA A 430 -11.75 -35.65 18.73
C ALA A 430 -12.96 -36.04 19.59
N LEU A 431 -14.15 -36.13 18.99
CA LEU A 431 -15.38 -36.53 19.71
C LEU A 431 -15.39 -37.98 20.20
N LYS A 432 -14.61 -38.88 19.57
CA LYS A 432 -14.41 -40.25 20.07
C LYS A 432 -13.47 -40.27 21.28
N VAL A 433 -12.52 -39.35 21.34
CA VAL A 433 -11.59 -39.19 22.48
C VAL A 433 -12.29 -38.52 23.65
N ASP A 434 -13.05 -37.46 23.37
CA ASP A 434 -13.83 -36.72 24.35
C ASP A 434 -15.14 -36.19 23.72
N PRO A 435 -16.31 -36.78 24.06
CA PRO A 435 -17.62 -36.33 23.57
C PRO A 435 -17.99 -34.90 23.99
N ASP A 436 -17.32 -34.38 25.03
CA ASP A 436 -17.54 -33.05 25.60
C ASP A 436 -16.56 -32.00 25.04
N CYS A 437 -15.75 -32.35 24.04
CA CYS A 437 -14.86 -31.41 23.35
C CYS A 437 -15.69 -30.31 22.65
N ALA A 438 -15.80 -29.16 23.31
CA ALA A 438 -16.72 -28.10 22.90
C ALA A 438 -16.41 -27.54 21.50
N ASP A 439 -15.14 -27.29 21.19
CA ASP A 439 -14.72 -26.70 19.92
C ASP A 439 -14.93 -27.65 18.73
N ALA A 440 -15.06 -28.96 18.97
CA ALA A 440 -15.47 -29.92 17.93
C ALA A 440 -16.87 -29.62 17.39
N TYR A 441 -17.76 -29.07 18.22
CA TYR A 441 -19.11 -28.71 17.78
C TYR A 441 -19.12 -27.51 16.81
N ASN A 442 -18.07 -26.67 16.79
CA ASN A 442 -17.91 -25.66 15.74
C ASN A 442 -17.73 -26.32 14.37
N LEU A 443 -16.80 -27.27 14.26
CA LEU A 443 -16.52 -27.98 13.00
C LEU A 443 -17.69 -28.87 12.56
N LEU A 444 -18.42 -29.48 13.51
CA LEU A 444 -19.67 -30.19 13.17
C LEU A 444 -20.74 -29.24 12.61
N ALA A 445 -20.93 -28.09 13.24
CA ALA A 445 -21.91 -27.10 12.82
C ALA A 445 -21.56 -26.48 11.45
N GLU A 446 -20.27 -26.36 11.12
CA GLU A 446 -19.80 -25.90 9.81
C GLU A 446 -20.24 -26.85 8.67
N LYS A 447 -20.18 -28.16 8.90
CA LYS A 447 -20.61 -29.19 7.93
C LYS A 447 -22.13 -29.28 7.77
N GLU A 448 -22.89 -28.83 8.77
CA GLU A 448 -24.34 -29.02 8.84
C GLU A 448 -25.08 -28.03 7.93
N LYS A 449 -25.95 -28.57 7.07
CA LYS A 449 -26.73 -27.79 6.11
C LYS A 449 -28.07 -27.34 6.68
N LYS A 450 -28.63 -28.09 7.63
CA LYS A 450 -29.92 -27.79 8.24
C LYS A 450 -29.74 -26.79 9.38
N MET A 451 -30.24 -25.56 9.19
CA MET A 451 -30.09 -24.46 10.14
C MET A 451 -30.49 -24.82 11.58
N GLU A 452 -31.62 -25.51 11.76
CA GLU A 452 -32.08 -25.95 13.09
C GLU A 452 -31.06 -26.88 13.79
N THR A 453 -30.47 -27.81 13.06
CA THR A 453 -29.46 -28.73 13.60
C THR A 453 -28.14 -28.00 13.85
N LYS A 454 -27.76 -27.06 12.98
CA LYS A 454 -26.59 -26.19 13.18
C LYS A 454 -26.70 -25.39 14.48
N LEU A 455 -27.85 -24.77 14.75
CA LEU A 455 -28.12 -24.05 15.99
C LEU A 455 -28.00 -24.96 17.22
N GLN A 456 -28.61 -26.15 17.18
CA GLN A 456 -28.55 -27.12 18.30
C GLN A 456 -27.12 -27.58 18.60
N LEU A 457 -26.30 -27.81 17.56
CA LEU A 457 -24.89 -28.17 17.72
C LEU A 457 -24.08 -27.04 18.38
N LEU A 458 -24.27 -25.81 17.91
CA LEU A 458 -23.59 -24.62 18.44
C LEU A 458 -24.02 -24.32 19.89
N GLU A 459 -25.31 -24.44 20.21
CA GLU A 459 -25.83 -24.29 21.57
C GLU A 459 -25.24 -25.34 22.52
N LYS A 460 -25.17 -26.60 22.07
CA LYS A 460 -24.56 -27.69 22.84
C LYS A 460 -23.08 -27.41 23.11
N GLY A 461 -22.32 -27.08 22.06
CA GLY A 461 -20.89 -26.74 22.19
C GLY A 461 -20.67 -25.55 23.13
N MET A 462 -21.43 -24.47 22.96
CA MET A 462 -21.36 -23.28 23.82
C MET A 462 -21.64 -23.64 25.28
N GLY A 463 -22.64 -24.49 25.54
CA GLY A 463 -22.97 -24.97 26.89
C GLY A 463 -21.83 -25.75 27.55
N LEU A 464 -21.21 -26.66 26.80
CA LEU A 464 -20.04 -27.43 27.27
C LEU A 464 -18.85 -26.53 27.57
N ALA A 465 -18.52 -25.60 26.65
CA ALA A 465 -17.43 -24.65 26.86
C ALA A 465 -17.70 -23.77 28.08
N LYS A 466 -18.94 -23.25 28.23
CA LYS A 466 -19.33 -22.40 29.35
C LYS A 466 -19.19 -23.11 30.69
N GLU A 467 -19.51 -24.40 30.75
CA GLU A 467 -19.32 -25.21 31.95
C GLU A 467 -17.85 -25.38 32.30
N GLU A 468 -17.00 -25.64 31.30
CA GLU A 468 -15.55 -25.80 31.50
C GLU A 468 -14.89 -24.52 32.03
N ILE A 469 -15.35 -23.36 31.57
CA ILE A 469 -14.79 -22.06 31.96
C ILE A 469 -15.64 -21.33 33.01
N ARG A 470 -16.51 -22.04 33.75
CA ARG A 470 -17.44 -21.42 34.72
C ARG A 470 -16.73 -20.50 35.70
N ASP A 471 -15.57 -20.93 36.20
CA ASP A 471 -14.79 -20.18 37.18
C ASP A 471 -14.09 -18.94 36.59
N CYS A 472 -14.12 -18.76 35.26
CA CYS A 472 -13.54 -17.60 34.58
C CYS A 472 -14.51 -16.40 34.51
N PHE A 473 -15.81 -16.59 34.79
CA PHE A 473 -16.83 -15.53 34.74
C PHE A 473 -16.87 -14.68 36.01
N HIS A 474 -15.75 -14.04 36.34
CA HIS A 474 -15.67 -13.02 37.39
C HIS A 474 -15.12 -11.71 36.81
N ASP A 475 -15.31 -10.62 37.55
CA ASP A 475 -14.81 -9.30 37.15
C ASP A 475 -13.27 -9.36 36.99
N GLY A 476 -12.77 -8.81 35.88
CA GLY A 476 -11.34 -8.67 35.62
C GLY A 476 -10.67 -9.80 34.81
N THR A 477 -11.38 -10.89 34.45
CA THR A 477 -10.80 -11.94 33.59
C THR A 477 -10.55 -11.41 32.17
N PRO A 478 -9.30 -11.46 31.66
CA PRO A 478 -9.01 -11.04 30.29
C PRO A 478 -9.31 -12.17 29.30
N PHE A 479 -10.61 -12.39 28.99
CA PHE A 479 -11.10 -13.50 28.18
C PHE A 479 -10.33 -13.71 26.86
N TRP A 480 -9.98 -12.65 26.12
CA TRP A 480 -9.21 -12.84 24.89
C TRP A 480 -7.77 -13.34 25.12
N LYS A 481 -7.13 -12.88 26.21
CA LYS A 481 -5.75 -13.24 26.54
C LYS A 481 -5.66 -14.65 27.11
N TYR A 482 -6.73 -15.14 27.72
CA TYR A 482 -6.77 -16.49 28.27
C TYR A 482 -7.28 -17.50 27.23
N VAL A 483 -6.37 -18.31 26.69
CA VAL A 483 -6.68 -19.19 25.55
C VAL A 483 -7.81 -20.19 25.86
N ARG A 484 -7.90 -20.66 27.10
CA ARG A 484 -8.95 -21.59 27.53
C ARG A 484 -10.37 -21.05 27.33
N THR A 485 -10.58 -19.73 27.32
CA THR A 485 -11.91 -19.14 27.10
C THR A 485 -12.28 -18.94 25.64
N ARG A 486 -11.32 -19.09 24.70
CA ARG A 486 -11.57 -18.84 23.27
C ARG A 486 -12.56 -19.79 22.60
N PRO A 487 -12.60 -21.11 22.92
CA PRO A 487 -13.65 -21.99 22.41
C PRO A 487 -15.07 -21.49 22.72
N TYR A 488 -15.31 -21.02 23.96
CA TYR A 488 -16.60 -20.43 24.34
C TYR A 488 -16.92 -19.19 23.50
N MET A 489 -15.95 -18.30 23.33
CA MET A 489 -16.13 -17.07 22.54
C MET A 489 -16.40 -17.37 21.06
N ARG A 490 -15.69 -18.36 20.48
CA ARG A 490 -15.86 -18.82 19.09
C ARG A 490 -17.24 -19.42 18.87
N LEU A 491 -17.66 -20.35 19.74
CA LEU A 491 -18.98 -20.98 19.70
C LEU A 491 -20.11 -19.96 19.85
N THR A 492 -19.97 -19.02 20.79
CA THR A 492 -20.96 -17.97 21.01
C THR A 492 -21.11 -17.07 19.78
N PHE A 493 -19.99 -16.73 19.13
CA PHE A 493 -20.06 -15.87 17.94
C PHE A 493 -20.65 -16.63 16.75
N ASN A 494 -20.23 -17.87 16.50
CA ASN A 494 -20.81 -18.72 15.45
C ASN A 494 -22.31 -18.98 15.67
N LEU A 495 -22.75 -19.14 16.93
CA LEU A 495 -24.16 -19.23 17.29
C LEU A 495 -24.91 -17.94 16.93
N ALA A 496 -24.34 -16.78 17.26
CA ALA A 496 -24.93 -15.49 16.91
C ALA A 496 -25.02 -15.27 15.38
N LEU A 497 -24.02 -15.71 14.61
CA LEU A 497 -24.06 -15.68 13.15
C LEU A 497 -25.14 -16.61 12.58
N ALA A 498 -25.27 -17.82 13.11
CA ALA A 498 -26.35 -18.73 12.71
C ALA A 498 -27.74 -18.17 13.07
N MET A 499 -27.86 -17.48 14.21
CA MET A 499 -29.10 -16.76 14.59
C MET A 499 -29.39 -15.60 13.64
N LYS A 500 -28.38 -14.84 13.22
CA LYS A 500 -28.50 -13.81 12.18
C LYS A 500 -29.04 -14.41 10.88
N ASP A 501 -28.42 -15.48 10.39
CA ASP A 501 -28.85 -16.17 9.15
C ASP A 501 -30.27 -16.76 9.26
N ALA A 502 -30.72 -17.08 10.48
CA ALA A 502 -32.08 -17.53 10.78
C ALA A 502 -33.06 -16.39 11.10
N SER A 503 -32.67 -15.13 10.86
CA SER A 503 -33.45 -13.92 11.14
C SER A 503 -33.85 -13.71 12.61
N ARG A 504 -33.16 -14.37 13.56
CA ARG A 504 -33.33 -14.23 15.02
C ARG A 504 -32.46 -13.07 15.55
N TYR A 505 -32.69 -11.86 15.01
CA TYR A 505 -31.78 -10.72 15.17
C TYR A 505 -31.59 -10.26 16.63
N ASP A 506 -32.64 -10.20 17.45
CA ASP A 506 -32.50 -9.74 18.83
C ASP A 506 -31.65 -10.71 19.68
N GLU A 507 -31.73 -12.01 19.41
CA GLU A 507 -30.90 -13.02 20.07
C GLU A 507 -29.44 -12.94 19.60
N ALA A 508 -29.21 -12.77 18.29
CA ALA A 508 -27.86 -12.55 17.74
C ALA A 508 -27.21 -11.30 18.36
N ILE A 509 -27.93 -10.18 18.41
CA ILE A 509 -27.47 -8.92 19.02
C ILE A 509 -27.15 -9.13 20.51
N HIS A 510 -27.97 -9.89 21.24
CA HIS A 510 -27.73 -10.18 22.65
C HIS A 510 -26.39 -10.88 22.87
N TYR A 511 -26.11 -11.96 22.13
CA TYR A 511 -24.84 -12.69 22.25
C TYR A 511 -23.64 -11.88 21.76
N MET A 512 -23.76 -11.15 20.66
CA MET A 512 -22.69 -10.28 20.17
C MET A 512 -22.34 -9.18 21.18
N LYS A 513 -23.33 -8.54 21.81
CA LYS A 513 -23.08 -7.55 22.88
C LYS A 513 -22.45 -8.18 24.13
N GLN A 514 -22.78 -9.43 24.46
CA GLN A 514 -22.08 -10.13 25.54
C GLN A 514 -20.61 -10.37 25.19
N LEU A 515 -20.31 -10.81 23.96
CA LEU A 515 -18.93 -10.98 23.51
C LEU A 515 -18.14 -9.68 23.55
N MET A 516 -18.73 -8.55 23.12
CA MET A 516 -18.10 -7.23 23.19
C MET A 516 -17.79 -6.78 24.63
N LYS A 517 -18.51 -7.28 25.64
CA LYS A 517 -18.18 -7.04 27.06
C LYS A 517 -17.03 -7.90 27.54
N LEU A 518 -16.97 -9.16 27.11
CA LEU A 518 -15.88 -10.09 27.44
C LEU A 518 -14.58 -9.76 26.68
N ASN A 519 -14.72 -9.17 25.50
CA ASN A 519 -13.64 -8.81 24.57
C ASN A 519 -13.76 -7.34 24.17
N ALA A 520 -13.43 -6.45 25.10
CA ALA A 520 -13.57 -5.00 24.96
C ALA A 520 -12.70 -4.39 23.84
N GLU A 521 -11.69 -5.10 23.35
CA GLU A 521 -10.84 -4.70 22.22
C GLU A 521 -11.30 -5.29 20.89
N ASP A 522 -12.41 -6.04 20.90
CA ASP A 522 -13.01 -6.68 19.74
C ASP A 522 -12.02 -7.47 18.87
N ASN A 523 -11.14 -8.25 19.52
CA ASN A 523 -10.14 -9.03 18.80
C ASN A 523 -10.72 -10.12 17.87
N GLN A 524 -12.02 -10.42 17.98
CA GLN A 524 -12.74 -11.35 17.11
C GLN A 524 -13.44 -10.65 15.93
N GLY A 525 -13.50 -9.32 15.90
CA GLY A 525 -14.21 -8.57 14.86
C GLY A 525 -15.73 -8.71 14.93
N VAL A 526 -16.30 -8.89 16.12
CA VAL A 526 -17.75 -8.98 16.35
C VAL A 526 -18.46 -7.71 15.89
N ARG A 527 -17.81 -6.55 15.97
CA ARG A 527 -18.43 -5.27 15.55
C ARG A 527 -18.87 -5.28 14.09
N TYR A 528 -18.14 -5.97 13.22
CA TYR A 528 -18.41 -5.98 11.78
C TYR A 528 -19.74 -6.64 11.43
N GLU A 529 -20.23 -7.55 12.29
CA GLU A 529 -21.50 -8.25 12.14
C GLU A 529 -22.59 -7.64 13.03
N LEU A 530 -22.21 -7.05 14.16
CA LEU A 530 -23.14 -6.39 15.09
C LEU A 530 -23.68 -5.07 14.53
N ILE A 531 -22.84 -4.22 13.95
CA ILE A 531 -23.24 -2.89 13.46
C ILE A 531 -24.37 -3.00 12.40
N PRO A 532 -24.28 -3.86 11.37
CA PRO A 532 -25.35 -4.00 10.38
C PRO A 532 -26.67 -4.45 11.01
N LEU A 533 -26.63 -5.35 12.00
CA LEU A 533 -27.83 -5.77 12.73
C LEU A 533 -28.45 -4.64 13.56
N LEU A 534 -27.63 -3.78 14.16
CA LEU A 534 -28.12 -2.60 14.87
C LEU A 534 -28.77 -1.59 13.91
N ILE A 535 -28.21 -1.40 12.72
CA ILE A 535 -28.81 -0.56 11.67
C ILE A 535 -30.17 -1.15 11.25
N ALA A 536 -30.21 -2.44 10.89
CA ALA A 536 -31.42 -3.13 10.46
C ALA A 536 -32.53 -3.11 11.52
N THR A 537 -32.17 -3.11 12.82
CA THR A 537 -33.11 -3.08 13.93
C THR A 537 -33.36 -1.68 14.50
N GLY A 538 -32.90 -0.62 13.82
CA GLY A 538 -33.24 0.77 14.15
C GLY A 538 -32.47 1.38 15.33
N LYS A 539 -31.39 0.77 15.78
CA LYS A 539 -30.64 1.13 17.01
C LYS A 539 -29.54 2.17 16.75
N LYS A 540 -29.89 3.32 16.15
CA LYS A 540 -28.95 4.36 15.68
C LYS A 540 -27.88 4.76 16.70
N ARG A 541 -28.27 5.10 17.94
CA ARG A 541 -27.33 5.57 18.98
C ARG A 541 -26.26 4.54 19.31
N GLU A 542 -26.62 3.26 19.30
CA GLU A 542 -25.66 2.19 19.60
C GLU A 542 -24.63 2.00 18.48
N VAL A 543 -25.03 2.26 17.23
CA VAL A 543 -24.11 2.28 16.08
C VAL A 543 -23.12 3.44 16.24
N GLU A 544 -23.63 4.65 16.54
CA GLU A 544 -22.79 5.84 16.75
C GLU A 544 -21.78 5.63 17.89
N ASP A 545 -22.21 5.04 19.01
CA ASP A 545 -21.33 4.72 20.14
C ASP A 545 -20.22 3.74 19.74
N LEU A 546 -20.54 2.72 18.94
CA LEU A 546 -19.54 1.75 18.44
C LEU A 546 -18.55 2.39 17.48
N LEU A 547 -19.01 3.20 16.53
CA LEU A 547 -18.13 3.90 15.57
C LEU A 547 -17.22 4.92 16.26
N ASN A 548 -17.71 5.59 17.30
CA ASN A 548 -16.89 6.49 18.10
C ASN A 548 -15.82 5.76 18.92
N ARG A 549 -16.15 4.56 19.41
CA ARG A 549 -15.24 3.74 20.21
C ARG A 549 -14.17 3.06 19.36
N TYR A 550 -14.57 2.50 18.21
CA TYR A 550 -13.69 1.78 17.29
C TYR A 550 -13.55 2.60 16.02
N LYS A 551 -12.52 3.46 15.97
CA LYS A 551 -12.20 4.19 14.76
C LYS A 551 -11.83 3.21 13.65
N GLU A 552 -12.52 3.36 12.52
CA GLU A 552 -12.40 2.48 11.36
C GLU A 552 -12.18 3.36 10.13
N ASP A 553 -11.03 3.19 9.49
CA ASP A 553 -10.59 4.04 8.38
C ASP A 553 -10.66 3.30 7.02
N TYR A 554 -11.00 2.01 7.01
CA TYR A 554 -11.12 1.19 5.80
C TYR A 554 -12.52 1.25 5.16
N ALA A 555 -12.66 0.60 4.00
CA ALA A 555 -13.87 0.62 3.18
C ALA A 555 -15.15 0.27 3.96
N TYR A 556 -15.08 -0.66 4.93
CA TYR A 556 -16.21 -1.03 5.78
C TYR A 556 -16.89 0.20 6.43
N ALA A 557 -16.13 1.18 6.94
CA ALA A 557 -16.71 2.37 7.56
C ALA A 557 -17.56 3.19 6.59
N TYR A 558 -17.09 3.36 5.35
CA TYR A 558 -17.82 4.11 4.33
C TYR A 558 -19.13 3.41 3.95
N TYR A 559 -19.10 2.08 3.84
CA TYR A 559 -20.32 1.30 3.62
C TYR A 559 -21.30 1.41 4.79
N ILE A 560 -20.82 1.42 6.04
CA ILE A 560 -21.67 1.67 7.21
C ILE A 560 -22.27 3.07 7.18
N GLU A 561 -21.50 4.12 6.86
CA GLU A 561 -22.02 5.48 6.74
C GLU A 561 -23.07 5.60 5.64
N PHE A 562 -22.85 4.95 4.50
CA PHE A 562 -23.81 4.82 3.40
C PHE A 562 -25.11 4.16 3.87
N PHE A 563 -25.04 3.03 4.56
CA PHE A 563 -26.24 2.36 5.09
C PHE A 563 -26.92 3.16 6.20
N MET A 564 -26.18 3.85 7.07
CA MET A 564 -26.77 4.80 8.02
C MET A 564 -27.50 5.95 7.28
N GLY A 565 -26.94 6.39 6.16
CA GLY A 565 -27.58 7.31 5.22
C GLY A 565 -28.95 6.78 4.77
N ILE A 566 -29.01 5.53 4.32
CA ILE A 566 -30.26 4.88 3.87
C ILE A 566 -31.29 4.75 5.01
N TYR A 567 -30.86 4.21 6.15
CA TYR A 567 -31.79 3.74 7.19
C TYR A 567 -32.19 4.82 8.19
N PHE A 568 -31.36 5.84 8.38
CA PHE A 568 -31.57 6.84 9.43
C PHE A 568 -31.66 8.28 8.94
N GLU A 569 -31.12 8.60 7.77
CA GLU A 569 -30.96 9.98 7.32
C GLU A 569 -31.80 10.23 6.06
N LYS A 570 -32.62 11.28 6.05
CA LYS A 570 -33.52 11.56 4.91
C LYS A 570 -32.84 12.38 3.81
N GLY A 571 -31.55 12.16 3.54
CA GLY A 571 -30.78 12.87 2.52
C GLY A 571 -29.29 12.55 2.55
N ASN A 572 -28.60 12.86 1.45
CA ASN A 572 -27.17 12.64 1.19
C ASN A 572 -26.70 11.18 0.98
N VAL A 573 -27.59 10.30 0.52
CA VAL A 573 -27.24 8.89 0.26
C VAL A 573 -26.26 8.75 -0.91
N LYS A 574 -26.38 9.60 -1.94
CA LYS A 574 -25.55 9.52 -3.14
C LYS A 574 -24.07 9.82 -2.85
N GLU A 575 -23.76 10.93 -2.18
CA GLU A 575 -22.36 11.28 -1.83
C GLU A 575 -21.70 10.18 -1.00
N LYS A 576 -22.45 9.60 -0.05
CA LYS A 576 -21.97 8.49 0.78
C LYS A 576 -21.78 7.21 -0.02
N ALA A 577 -22.65 6.94 -0.99
CA ALA A 577 -22.50 5.81 -1.90
C ALA A 577 -21.25 5.97 -2.78
N ASP A 578 -21.05 7.16 -3.36
CA ASP A 578 -19.88 7.50 -4.17
C ASP A 578 -18.59 7.30 -3.34
N GLY A 579 -18.57 7.82 -2.10
CA GLY A 579 -17.44 7.62 -1.18
C GLY A 579 -17.20 6.15 -0.81
N ALA A 580 -18.24 5.32 -0.66
CA ALA A 580 -18.08 3.89 -0.42
C ALA A 580 -17.55 3.14 -1.65
N VAL A 581 -18.02 3.51 -2.85
CA VAL A 581 -17.55 2.94 -4.13
C VAL A 581 -16.10 3.33 -4.41
N ASP A 582 -15.71 4.56 -4.10
CA ASP A 582 -14.33 5.03 -4.25
C ASP A 582 -13.34 4.23 -3.38
N GLU A 583 -13.81 3.67 -2.28
CA GLU A 583 -12.99 2.91 -1.33
C GLU A 583 -12.97 1.41 -1.61
N ASN A 584 -14.09 0.82 -2.02
CA ASN A 584 -14.09 -0.55 -2.51
C ASN A 584 -15.26 -0.75 -3.48
N PRO A 585 -15.06 -0.67 -4.81
CA PRO A 585 -16.15 -0.77 -5.78
C PRO A 585 -16.75 -2.19 -5.86
N PHE A 586 -15.97 -3.21 -5.47
CA PHE A 586 -16.38 -4.61 -5.55
C PHE A 586 -17.53 -4.93 -4.60
N ALA A 587 -17.51 -4.37 -3.39
CA ALA A 587 -18.62 -4.52 -2.43
C ALA A 587 -19.96 -4.09 -3.04
N MET A 588 -20.03 -2.92 -3.68
CA MET A 588 -21.24 -2.43 -4.35
C MET A 588 -21.64 -3.35 -5.52
N ALA A 589 -20.68 -3.87 -6.28
CA ALA A 589 -20.94 -4.79 -7.39
C ALA A 589 -21.63 -6.08 -6.93
N TYR A 590 -21.22 -6.65 -5.78
CA TYR A 590 -21.90 -7.80 -5.19
C TYR A 590 -23.29 -7.45 -4.63
N MET A 591 -23.41 -6.33 -3.90
CA MET A 591 -24.69 -5.92 -3.29
C MET A 591 -25.77 -5.62 -4.32
N THR A 592 -25.38 -5.04 -5.46
CA THR A 592 -26.30 -4.70 -6.57
C THR A 592 -26.59 -5.87 -7.49
N GLY A 593 -25.93 -7.02 -7.28
CA GLY A 593 -26.09 -8.22 -8.08
C GLY A 593 -25.46 -8.16 -9.48
N VAL A 594 -24.56 -7.19 -9.72
CA VAL A 594 -23.71 -7.18 -10.91
C VAL A 594 -22.83 -8.43 -10.92
N TRP A 595 -22.28 -8.78 -9.76
CA TRP A 595 -21.57 -10.03 -9.53
C TRP A 595 -22.28 -10.91 -8.50
N PRO A 596 -22.33 -12.23 -8.69
CA PRO A 596 -22.89 -13.14 -7.70
C PRO A 596 -21.94 -13.26 -6.50
N LEU A 597 -22.48 -13.20 -5.28
CA LEU A 597 -21.69 -13.47 -4.07
C LEU A 597 -21.34 -14.97 -4.03
N PRO A 598 -20.07 -15.36 -3.86
CA PRO A 598 -19.67 -16.77 -3.84
C PRO A 598 -20.18 -17.49 -2.58
N ASP A 599 -20.34 -18.81 -2.68
CA ASP A 599 -20.71 -19.67 -1.54
C ASP A 599 -19.57 -19.79 -0.52
N GLU A 600 -18.32 -19.73 -0.98
CA GLU A 600 -17.12 -19.74 -0.15
C GLU A 600 -16.51 -18.33 -0.11
N LEU A 601 -16.28 -17.84 1.11
CA LEU A 601 -15.68 -16.53 1.35
C LEU A 601 -14.18 -16.67 1.63
N PRO A 602 -13.38 -15.64 1.32
CA PRO A 602 -11.95 -15.65 1.56
C PRO A 602 -11.64 -15.73 3.06
N ARG A 603 -10.60 -16.48 3.43
CA ARG A 603 -10.10 -16.53 4.83
C ARG A 603 -9.29 -15.29 5.21
N THR A 604 -8.74 -14.61 4.21
CA THR A 604 -7.94 -13.40 4.36
C THR A 604 -8.24 -12.42 3.25
N TYR A 605 -8.17 -11.13 3.55
CA TYR A 605 -8.35 -10.06 2.58
C TYR A 605 -7.39 -8.91 2.86
N ALA A 606 -7.14 -8.07 1.85
CA ALA A 606 -6.40 -6.82 2.02
C ALA A 606 -7.37 -5.65 1.83
N PRO A 607 -7.16 -4.49 2.46
CA PRO A 607 -7.98 -3.30 2.21
C PRO A 607 -8.00 -2.94 0.73
N GLY A 608 -9.18 -2.60 0.21
CA GLY A 608 -9.42 -2.27 -1.19
C GLY A 608 -9.49 -3.47 -2.14
N SER A 609 -9.25 -4.70 -1.68
CA SER A 609 -9.26 -5.89 -2.53
C SER A 609 -10.68 -6.38 -2.87
N GLU A 610 -10.80 -7.23 -3.88
CA GLU A 610 -12.07 -7.89 -4.21
C GLU A 610 -12.58 -8.74 -3.04
N GLU A 611 -11.66 -9.44 -2.35
CA GLU A 611 -11.95 -10.24 -1.16
C GLU A 611 -12.53 -9.39 -0.02
N GLU A 612 -12.01 -8.18 0.20
CA GLU A 612 -12.62 -7.25 1.16
C GLU A 612 -14.03 -6.88 0.72
N GLY A 613 -14.23 -6.64 -0.58
CA GLY A 613 -15.54 -6.37 -1.16
C GLY A 613 -16.56 -7.49 -0.91
N MET A 614 -16.14 -8.75 -1.10
CA MET A 614 -16.95 -9.94 -0.78
C MET A 614 -17.32 -9.99 0.71
N VAL A 615 -16.35 -9.72 1.59
CA VAL A 615 -16.53 -9.73 3.05
C VAL A 615 -17.50 -8.64 3.49
N ILE A 616 -17.32 -7.40 3.02
CA ILE A 616 -18.22 -6.27 3.32
C ILE A 616 -19.64 -6.60 2.83
N ALA A 617 -19.78 -7.09 1.59
CA ALA A 617 -21.07 -7.49 1.04
C ALA A 617 -21.76 -8.56 1.89
N LYS A 618 -21.03 -9.59 2.35
CA LYS A 618 -21.59 -10.61 3.25
C LYS A 618 -21.95 -10.05 4.62
N GLN A 619 -21.06 -9.30 5.27
CA GLN A 619 -21.27 -8.78 6.63
C GLN A 619 -22.51 -7.87 6.70
N THR A 620 -22.77 -7.13 5.61
CA THR A 620 -23.88 -6.19 5.49
C THR A 620 -25.14 -6.77 4.84
N ASP A 621 -25.19 -8.08 4.53
CA ASP A 621 -26.29 -8.73 3.79
C ASP A 621 -27.70 -8.43 4.33
N VAL A 622 -27.84 -8.35 5.64
CA VAL A 622 -29.10 -7.98 6.34
C VAL A 622 -29.67 -6.63 5.91
N LEU A 623 -28.85 -5.73 5.36
CA LEU A 623 -29.22 -4.38 4.94
C LEU A 623 -29.60 -4.27 3.46
N TRP A 624 -29.29 -5.26 2.63
CA TRP A 624 -29.49 -5.14 1.18
C TRP A 624 -30.14 -6.37 0.51
N LYS A 625 -29.92 -7.58 1.01
CA LYS A 625 -30.28 -8.83 0.29
C LYS A 625 -31.79 -9.08 0.18
N GLU A 626 -32.57 -8.61 1.15
CA GLU A 626 -34.03 -8.82 1.21
C GLU A 626 -34.79 -7.51 1.48
N GLN A 627 -34.18 -6.37 1.15
CA GLN A 627 -34.70 -5.06 1.51
C GLN A 627 -35.04 -4.25 0.25
N ASP A 628 -36.34 -4.18 -0.08
CA ASP A 628 -36.87 -3.33 -1.17
C ASP A 628 -36.37 -1.88 -1.05
N LEU A 629 -36.09 -1.42 0.17
CA LEU A 629 -35.58 -0.09 0.46
C LEU A 629 -34.22 0.19 -0.20
N PHE A 630 -33.27 -0.75 -0.12
CA PHE A 630 -31.94 -0.60 -0.74
C PHE A 630 -32.07 -0.49 -2.26
N LEU A 631 -32.76 -1.44 -2.89
CA LEU A 631 -32.96 -1.44 -4.34
C LEU A 631 -33.72 -0.21 -4.84
N THR A 632 -34.77 0.21 -4.12
CA THR A 632 -35.56 1.41 -4.47
C THR A 632 -34.69 2.66 -4.45
N ILE A 633 -33.80 2.79 -3.47
CA ILE A 633 -32.91 3.95 -3.34
C ILE A 633 -31.84 3.93 -4.44
N ILE A 634 -31.22 2.77 -4.70
CA ILE A 634 -30.25 2.61 -5.79
C ILE A 634 -30.88 2.92 -7.16
N GLU A 635 -32.11 2.45 -7.41
CA GLU A 635 -32.84 2.70 -8.67
C GLU A 635 -33.24 4.17 -8.83
N LYS A 636 -33.63 4.84 -7.74
CA LYS A 636 -33.98 6.27 -7.75
C LYS A 636 -32.77 7.16 -8.02
N GLU A 637 -31.59 6.78 -7.52
CA GLU A 637 -30.35 7.56 -7.68
C GLU A 637 -29.62 7.26 -9.01
N GLY A 638 -30.10 6.30 -9.81
CA GLY A 638 -29.91 6.12 -11.26
C GLY A 638 -28.48 5.98 -11.81
N SER A 639 -27.46 6.25 -11.00
CA SER A 639 -26.05 6.41 -11.39
C SER A 639 -25.12 5.37 -10.76
N LEU A 640 -25.58 4.60 -9.78
CA LEU A 640 -24.77 3.61 -9.04
C LEU A 640 -24.74 2.20 -9.68
N ARG A 641 -25.47 1.98 -10.79
CA ARG A 641 -25.46 0.72 -11.57
C ARG A 641 -24.55 0.77 -12.81
N LYS A 642 -23.98 1.93 -13.14
CA LYS A 642 -23.00 2.10 -14.22
C LYS A 642 -21.62 2.15 -13.62
#